data_AF-A0A9X3ERK1-F1
#
_entry.id   AF-A0A9X3ERK1-F1
#
_cell.length_a   1.000
_cell.length_b   1.000
_cell.length_c   1.000
_cell.angle_alpha   90.00
_cell.angle_beta   90.00
_cell.angle_gamma   90.00
#
_symmetry.space_group_name_H-M   'P 1'
#
loop_
_entity.id
_entity.type
_entity.pdbx_description
1 polymer ?
#
loop_
_entity_poly.entity_id
_entity_poly.type
_entity_poly.pdbx_seq_one_letter_code
_entity_poly.pdbx_strand_id
1 'polypeptide(L)'
;MAELHRAVLAGDLRDPGERVPPWLAAVLRRGLARRPEDRFPSMGELLDRLASDPLAARRQRLRVAGLALASALASMLFVLLAVELREQWLRAQVERAAEKSLAATEARIAEARDAGDPGAAARAFEAFVADPRHDGTPALARAWLHEAARRRDDGDSDAARTAFASAYVRAAAPDQQLAALVGLAQLFRARLDWDALASLFRQLDREHPGAAPELADLRRDVAFGRRDFAAARAELAEGGPASVRALAEALVGAGATAYRDVERVHVEADRVVVLPSRDDPRAVHIAARAPGLPPLRALPAAAGTRTLQVAPGEPLFAVGRGYESGLPVTLYRADPDALTPLLTWDEEVPTAMAAADLDGDGVRELYVGTSAGRELLSLTPRDDGQWERRVVYSEADTLESSPSGLAPVDLDGDGSLELAASFTGWRAYDVRLLRLDPATRTLRTVARDKLGMVLGLTPLRGPAGAPLLVAHNTHVDASALVFPPDRPHGDPAGVYIYALEGDRLVRRDQLVHPLPAGAVRFDSWPPKVGDANGDGRDDIALEFARGGRTHTLLYLQEDDGRFTPVLLGELQVLAFAQLDDDAADELIANLAEPDGGTRLWVVGAGDEALAPVPTPPAPAAAPELDDPAWNRTWRHAQTLQGLGLLDDAAREFADLGRRASRPTSRATAYYTAAVLRERSGREREAQALFRSASEAPELAADALQGAMRTQLRLGDYEGAQQTLAALARLPALADDVRRALAQRWAPLVAVGRERVDLDFDRPLAPAWTIDEPLGLRHRPGARSLALAADTAGALASLPVAWQGEMIELAADLTVAETEWGSGLEIALVPEADAPTGTPTVWLGAHTPAPAAAASRSRGCSCAAWASGASATSSSPRSRRAAPPSPPA
;
A
#
# COMPACT_ATOMS: atom_id res chain seq x y z
N MET A 1 101.98 9.32 -48.93
CA MET A 1 102.08 7.99 -49.59
C MET A 1 103.26 7.16 -49.09
N ALA A 2 104.50 7.68 -49.05
CA ALA A 2 105.66 6.92 -48.53
C ALA A 2 105.56 6.50 -47.05
N GLU A 3 104.95 7.35 -46.21
CA GLU A 3 104.71 7.07 -44.78
C GLU A 3 103.66 5.98 -44.55
N LEU A 4 102.58 5.99 -45.35
CA LEU A 4 101.53 4.97 -45.32
C LEU A 4 102.04 3.60 -45.77
N HIS A 5 102.84 3.56 -46.84
CA HIS A 5 103.47 2.32 -47.33
C HIS A 5 104.38 1.68 -46.27
N ARG A 6 105.13 2.51 -45.52
CA ARG A 6 106.00 2.06 -44.44
C ARG A 6 105.23 1.51 -43.24
N ALA A 7 104.14 2.16 -42.83
CA ALA A 7 103.27 1.72 -41.74
C ALA A 7 102.56 0.38 -42.04
N VAL A 8 102.08 0.19 -43.28
CA VAL A 8 101.45 -1.07 -43.72
C VAL A 8 102.44 -2.24 -43.75
N LEU A 9 103.68 -2.01 -44.21
CA LEU A 9 104.73 -3.05 -44.21
C LEU A 9 105.23 -3.40 -42.81
N ALA A 10 105.18 -2.46 -41.87
CA ALA A 10 105.50 -2.68 -40.46
C ALA A 10 104.39 -3.41 -39.69
N GLY A 11 103.16 -3.46 -40.23
CA GLY A 11 101.99 -4.00 -39.55
C GLY A 11 101.37 -3.05 -38.52
N ASP A 12 101.77 -1.78 -38.54
CA ASP A 12 101.43 -0.77 -37.52
C ASP A 12 100.19 0.03 -37.98
N LEU A 13 99.04 -0.66 -38.00
CA LEU A 13 97.77 -0.12 -38.46
C LEU A 13 97.06 0.62 -37.32
N ARG A 14 96.88 1.94 -37.46
CA ARG A 14 96.12 2.75 -36.50
C ARG A 14 94.67 2.27 -36.40
N ASP A 15 94.16 2.19 -35.17
CA ASP A 15 92.76 1.88 -34.93
C ASP A 15 91.89 3.04 -35.44
N PRO A 16 90.95 2.82 -36.38
CA PRO A 16 90.15 3.89 -36.95
C PRO A 16 89.16 4.56 -35.97
N GLY A 17 89.03 4.05 -34.74
CA GLY A 17 88.14 4.57 -33.70
C GLY A 17 86.65 4.28 -33.94
N GLU A 18 85.78 4.71 -33.02
CA GLU A 18 84.34 4.42 -33.03
C GLU A 18 83.57 4.98 -34.25
N ARG A 19 84.18 5.87 -35.03
CA ARG A 19 83.57 6.48 -36.22
C ARG A 19 83.50 5.56 -37.43
N VAL A 20 84.24 4.44 -37.44
CA VAL A 20 84.23 3.47 -38.54
C VAL A 20 83.50 2.20 -38.10
N PRO A 21 82.49 1.71 -38.86
CA PRO A 21 81.78 0.49 -38.51
C PRO A 21 82.75 -0.69 -38.33
N PRO A 22 82.62 -1.49 -37.25
CA PRO A 22 83.57 -2.58 -36.96
C PRO A 22 83.74 -3.58 -38.11
N TRP A 23 82.67 -3.84 -38.88
CA TRP A 23 82.72 -4.73 -40.04
C TRP A 23 83.59 -4.15 -41.17
N LEU A 24 83.53 -2.84 -41.40
CA LEU A 24 84.31 -2.14 -42.44
C LEU A 24 85.78 -2.05 -42.03
N ALA A 25 86.05 -1.77 -40.74
CA ALA A 25 87.39 -1.79 -40.17
C ALA A 25 88.05 -3.18 -40.27
N ALA A 26 87.28 -4.25 -40.04
CA ALA A 26 87.76 -5.63 -40.18
C ALA A 26 88.11 -5.99 -41.63
N VAL A 27 87.28 -5.58 -42.60
CA VAL A 27 87.55 -5.78 -44.03
C VAL A 27 88.80 -5.01 -44.47
N LEU A 28 88.94 -3.74 -44.07
CA LEU A 28 90.12 -2.93 -44.41
C LEU A 28 91.41 -3.44 -43.75
N ARG A 29 91.36 -3.89 -42.49
CA ARG A 29 92.51 -4.51 -41.81
C ARG A 29 92.98 -5.78 -42.52
N ARG A 30 92.05 -6.62 -42.97
CA ARG A 30 92.39 -7.81 -43.76
C ARG A 30 93.01 -7.44 -45.11
N GLY A 31 92.47 -6.44 -45.81
CA GLY A 31 93.05 -5.95 -47.07
C GLY A 31 94.46 -5.36 -46.92
N LEU A 32 94.78 -4.82 -45.75
CA LEU A 32 96.08 -4.22 -45.39
C LEU A 32 97.00 -5.16 -44.60
N ALA A 33 96.69 -6.46 -44.51
CA ALA A 33 97.48 -7.43 -43.77
C ALA A 33 98.95 -7.48 -44.26
N ARG A 34 99.90 -7.69 -43.35
CA ARG A 34 101.33 -7.69 -43.68
C ARG A 34 101.72 -8.85 -44.60
N ARG A 35 101.11 -10.02 -44.39
CA ARG A 35 101.32 -11.24 -45.17
C ARG A 35 100.38 -11.27 -46.38
N PRO A 36 100.88 -11.49 -47.61
CA PRO A 36 100.04 -11.58 -48.81
C PRO A 36 98.94 -12.63 -48.71
N GLU A 37 99.22 -13.77 -48.08
CA GLU A 37 98.29 -14.89 -47.87
C GLU A 37 97.08 -14.54 -46.97
N ASP A 38 97.21 -13.52 -46.11
CA ASP A 38 96.15 -13.06 -45.21
C ASP A 38 95.26 -11.98 -45.85
N ARG A 39 95.64 -11.49 -47.03
CA ARG A 39 94.88 -10.48 -47.80
C ARG A 39 93.73 -11.12 -48.58
N PHE A 40 92.95 -10.27 -49.25
CA PHE A 40 91.98 -10.76 -50.23
C PHE A 40 92.72 -11.27 -51.49
N PRO A 41 92.38 -12.48 -51.99
CA PRO A 41 92.92 -13.07 -53.21
C PRO A 41 92.91 -12.17 -54.45
N SER A 42 91.98 -11.21 -54.53
CA SER A 42 91.93 -10.23 -55.60
C SER A 42 91.33 -8.88 -55.15
N MET A 43 91.58 -7.82 -55.93
CA MET A 43 90.92 -6.53 -55.72
C MET A 43 89.40 -6.63 -55.88
N GLY A 44 88.91 -7.54 -56.74
CA GLY A 44 87.48 -7.79 -56.92
C GLY A 44 86.80 -8.27 -55.64
N GLU A 45 87.39 -9.25 -54.95
CA GLU A 45 86.81 -9.76 -53.69
C GLU A 45 86.82 -8.73 -52.56
N LEU A 46 87.84 -7.87 -52.50
CA LEU A 46 87.85 -6.76 -51.53
C LEU A 46 86.71 -5.78 -51.83
N LEU A 47 86.51 -5.41 -53.09
CA LEU A 47 85.43 -4.51 -53.49
C LEU A 47 84.05 -5.11 -53.25
N ASP A 48 83.85 -6.40 -53.49
CA ASP A 48 82.59 -7.10 -53.20
C ASP A 48 82.26 -7.06 -51.69
N ARG A 49 83.27 -7.24 -50.83
CA ARG A 49 83.09 -7.16 -49.37
C ARG A 49 82.87 -5.74 -48.87
N LEU A 50 83.45 -4.73 -49.53
CA LEU A 50 83.20 -3.32 -49.23
C LEU A 50 81.82 -2.86 -49.71
N ALA A 51 81.29 -3.44 -50.79
CA ALA A 51 79.97 -3.15 -51.33
C ALA A 51 78.82 -3.79 -50.52
N SER A 52 79.09 -4.88 -49.81
CA SER A 52 78.10 -5.53 -48.94
C SER A 52 78.02 -4.84 -47.56
N ASP A 53 77.22 -3.78 -47.41
CA ASP A 53 76.95 -3.15 -46.09
C ASP A 53 75.91 -3.96 -45.27
N PRO A 54 76.32 -4.74 -44.25
CA PRO A 54 75.42 -5.52 -43.42
C PRO A 54 74.46 -4.65 -42.58
N LEU A 55 74.78 -3.38 -42.31
CA LEU A 55 73.91 -2.48 -41.54
C LEU A 55 72.79 -1.89 -42.41
N ALA A 56 73.05 -1.56 -43.67
CA ALA A 56 72.02 -1.16 -44.64
C ALA A 56 71.01 -2.29 -44.88
N ALA A 57 71.49 -3.54 -45.06
CA ALA A 57 70.64 -4.71 -45.21
C ALA A 57 69.77 -4.96 -43.96
N ARG A 58 70.32 -4.78 -42.74
CA ARG A 58 69.56 -4.92 -41.48
C ARG A 58 68.50 -3.83 -41.32
N ARG A 59 68.81 -2.57 -41.67
CA ARG A 59 67.83 -1.46 -41.65
C ARG A 59 66.71 -1.66 -42.65
N GLN A 60 67.00 -2.16 -43.84
CA GLN A 60 65.98 -2.48 -44.85
C GLN A 60 65.07 -3.63 -44.39
N ARG A 61 65.64 -4.70 -43.80
CA ARG A 61 64.85 -5.80 -43.21
C ARG A 61 63.95 -5.33 -42.06
N LEU A 62 64.44 -4.45 -41.18
CA LEU A 62 63.64 -3.87 -40.09
C LEU A 62 62.53 -2.94 -40.61
N ARG A 63 62.78 -2.15 -41.65
CA ARG A 63 61.73 -1.33 -42.30
C ARG A 63 60.64 -2.19 -42.94
N VAL A 64 61.02 -3.24 -43.65
CA VAL A 64 60.07 -4.20 -44.26
C VAL A 64 59.29 -4.95 -43.18
N ALA A 65 59.95 -5.40 -42.10
CA ALA A 65 59.29 -6.03 -40.96
C ALA A 65 58.33 -5.06 -40.24
N GLY A 66 58.72 -3.80 -40.06
CA GLY A 66 57.86 -2.76 -39.49
C GLY A 66 56.64 -2.44 -40.35
N LEU A 67 56.80 -2.36 -41.68
CA LEU A 67 55.69 -2.19 -42.62
C LEU A 67 54.75 -3.40 -42.64
N ALA A 68 55.30 -4.61 -42.58
CA ALA A 68 54.50 -5.83 -42.50
C ALA A 68 53.69 -5.88 -41.20
N LEU A 69 54.30 -5.51 -40.06
CA LEU A 69 53.60 -5.44 -38.77
C LEU A 69 52.52 -4.35 -38.76
N ALA A 70 52.82 -3.16 -39.28
CA ALA A 70 51.85 -2.07 -39.40
C ALA A 70 50.66 -2.45 -40.31
N SER A 71 50.93 -3.13 -41.43
CA SER A 71 49.88 -3.65 -42.31
C SER A 71 49.05 -4.74 -41.63
N ALA A 72 49.66 -5.63 -40.86
CA ALA A 72 48.93 -6.66 -40.12
C ALA A 72 48.02 -6.04 -39.05
N LEU A 73 48.50 -5.04 -38.31
CA LEU A 73 47.70 -4.30 -37.33
C LEU A 73 46.57 -3.50 -37.99
N ALA A 74 46.82 -2.84 -39.12
CA ALA A 74 45.79 -2.11 -39.86
C ALA A 74 44.71 -3.04 -40.42
N SER A 75 45.09 -4.21 -40.95
CA SER A 75 44.14 -5.23 -41.39
C SER A 75 43.32 -5.79 -40.23
N MET A 76 43.94 -6.02 -39.07
CA MET A 76 43.23 -6.45 -37.86
C MET A 76 42.22 -5.40 -37.40
N LEU A 77 42.61 -4.13 -37.37
CA LEU A 77 41.72 -3.02 -37.03
C LEU A 77 40.57 -2.88 -38.03
N PHE A 78 40.84 -3.03 -39.33
CA PHE A 78 39.82 -2.99 -40.38
C PHE A 78 38.83 -4.14 -40.24
N VAL A 79 39.30 -5.36 -39.95
CA VAL A 79 38.43 -6.52 -39.70
C VAL A 79 37.57 -6.29 -38.45
N LEU A 80 38.15 -5.78 -37.36
CA LEU A 80 37.41 -5.46 -36.14
C LEU A 80 36.32 -4.40 -36.41
N LEU A 81 36.66 -3.32 -37.12
CA LEU A 81 35.72 -2.27 -37.50
C LEU A 81 34.63 -2.80 -38.43
N ALA A 82 34.97 -3.66 -39.39
CA ALA A 82 34.01 -4.27 -40.30
C ALA A 82 33.05 -5.23 -39.58
N VAL A 83 33.55 -5.99 -38.59
CA VAL A 83 32.73 -6.85 -37.73
C VAL A 83 31.78 -5.98 -36.89
N GLU A 84 32.27 -4.91 -36.28
CA GLU A 84 31.47 -4.02 -35.45
C GLU A 84 30.39 -3.28 -36.25
N LEU A 85 30.73 -2.76 -37.44
CA LEU A 85 29.77 -2.15 -38.37
C LEU A 85 28.73 -3.17 -38.86
N ARG A 86 29.15 -4.40 -39.16
CA ARG A 86 28.22 -5.47 -39.57
C ARG A 86 27.27 -5.84 -38.43
N GLU A 87 27.77 -5.94 -37.20
CA GLU A 87 26.93 -6.20 -36.03
C GLU A 87 25.93 -5.07 -35.79
N GLN A 88 26.36 -3.81 -35.84
CA GLN A 88 25.48 -2.66 -35.72
C GLN A 88 24.40 -2.65 -36.81
N TRP A 89 24.78 -2.95 -38.06
CA TRP A 89 23.83 -3.02 -39.16
C TRP A 89 22.81 -4.15 -39.00
N LEU A 90 23.26 -5.34 -38.57
CA LEU A 90 22.37 -6.47 -38.29
C LEU A 90 21.40 -6.14 -37.14
N ARG A 91 21.89 -5.54 -36.07
CA ARG A 91 21.05 -5.06 -34.94
C ARG A 91 19.99 -4.08 -35.44
N ALA A 92 20.38 -3.07 -36.22
CA ALA A 92 19.45 -2.10 -36.78
C ALA A 92 18.39 -2.71 -37.70
N GLN A 93 18.72 -3.78 -38.45
CA GLN A 93 17.73 -4.50 -39.26
C GLN A 93 16.73 -5.27 -38.39
N VAL A 94 17.21 -5.97 -37.36
CA VAL A 94 16.35 -6.67 -36.38
C VAL A 94 15.42 -5.69 -35.68
N GLU A 95 15.95 -4.55 -35.23
CA GLU A 95 15.17 -3.50 -34.57
C GLU A 95 14.09 -2.93 -35.49
N ARG A 96 14.40 -2.62 -36.76
CA ARG A 96 13.41 -2.13 -37.73
C ARG A 96 12.34 -3.17 -38.04
N ALA A 97 12.71 -4.45 -38.10
CA ALA A 97 11.76 -5.53 -38.34
C ALA A 97 10.82 -5.70 -37.13
N ALA A 98 11.36 -5.67 -35.91
CA ALA A 98 10.60 -5.73 -34.68
C ALA A 98 9.66 -4.52 -34.53
N GLU A 99 10.10 -3.32 -34.88
CA GLU A 99 9.26 -2.11 -34.83
C GLU A 99 8.09 -2.17 -35.83
N LYS A 100 8.33 -2.66 -37.05
CA LYS A 100 7.26 -2.90 -38.02
C LYS A 100 6.27 -3.96 -37.55
N SER A 101 6.79 -5.04 -36.96
CA SER A 101 5.99 -6.10 -36.36
C SER A 101 5.13 -5.58 -35.20
N LEU A 102 5.68 -4.67 -34.38
CA LEU A 102 4.96 -4.00 -33.30
C LEU A 102 3.83 -3.15 -33.86
N ALA A 103 4.10 -2.26 -34.81
CA ALA A 103 3.07 -1.40 -35.41
C ALA A 103 1.90 -2.21 -36.01
N ALA A 104 2.20 -3.32 -36.71
CA ALA A 104 1.17 -4.21 -37.22
C ALA A 104 0.41 -4.96 -36.12
N THR A 105 1.05 -5.26 -34.99
CA THR A 105 0.41 -5.89 -33.84
C THR A 105 -0.50 -4.91 -33.10
N GLU A 106 -0.05 -3.68 -32.88
CA GLU A 106 -0.86 -2.63 -32.26
C GLU A 106 -2.12 -2.30 -33.07
N ALA A 107 -2.02 -2.28 -34.40
CA ALA A 107 -3.18 -2.11 -35.27
C ALA A 107 -4.21 -3.25 -35.09
N ARG A 108 -3.76 -4.50 -34.99
CA ARG A 108 -4.64 -5.66 -34.73
C ARG A 108 -5.25 -5.63 -33.34
N ILE A 109 -4.51 -5.17 -32.34
CA ILE A 109 -5.00 -5.00 -30.97
C ILE A 109 -6.10 -3.93 -30.94
N ALA A 110 -5.88 -2.79 -31.61
CA ALA A 110 -6.87 -1.73 -31.70
C ALA A 110 -8.16 -2.22 -32.39
N GLU A 111 -8.04 -2.88 -33.55
CA GLU A 111 -9.18 -3.47 -34.27
C GLU A 111 -9.96 -4.47 -33.41
N ALA A 112 -9.26 -5.35 -32.67
CA ALA A 112 -9.89 -6.30 -31.77
C ALA A 112 -10.63 -5.61 -30.60
N ARG A 113 -10.08 -4.52 -30.07
CA ARG A 113 -10.73 -3.73 -29.00
C ARG A 113 -11.96 -2.98 -29.50
N ASP A 114 -11.88 -2.37 -30.68
CA ASP A 114 -13.01 -1.70 -31.34
C ASP A 114 -14.15 -2.70 -31.64
N ALA A 115 -13.80 -3.95 -31.94
CA ALA A 115 -14.75 -5.05 -32.11
C ALA A 115 -15.27 -5.65 -30.78
N GLY A 116 -14.77 -5.21 -29.62
CA GLY A 116 -15.14 -5.74 -28.31
C GLY A 116 -14.64 -7.17 -28.03
N ASP A 117 -13.55 -7.62 -28.68
CA ASP A 117 -12.91 -8.93 -28.45
C ASP A 117 -11.58 -8.78 -27.69
N PRO A 118 -11.62 -8.70 -26.34
CA PRO A 118 -10.41 -8.60 -25.53
C PRO A 118 -9.52 -9.85 -25.63
N GLY A 119 -10.08 -11.01 -26.01
CA GLY A 119 -9.34 -12.24 -26.19
C GLY A 119 -8.44 -12.21 -27.44
N ALA A 120 -8.94 -11.67 -28.55
CA ALA A 120 -8.14 -11.47 -29.75
C ALA A 120 -7.01 -10.45 -29.53
N ALA A 121 -7.29 -9.35 -28.83
CA ALA A 121 -6.28 -8.38 -28.42
C ALA A 121 -5.17 -9.02 -27.58
N ALA A 122 -5.53 -9.79 -26.55
CA ALA A 122 -4.58 -10.50 -25.70
C ALA A 122 -3.71 -11.51 -26.49
N ARG A 123 -4.32 -12.32 -27.36
CA ARG A 123 -3.57 -13.27 -28.20
C ARG A 123 -2.59 -12.59 -29.16
N ALA A 124 -2.98 -11.44 -29.73
CA ALA A 124 -2.10 -10.68 -30.62
C ALA A 124 -0.87 -10.15 -29.88
N PHE A 125 -1.08 -9.63 -28.66
CA PHE A 125 -0.01 -9.20 -27.77
C PHE A 125 0.90 -10.37 -27.34
N GLU A 126 0.31 -11.47 -26.85
CA GLU A 126 1.03 -12.68 -26.43
C GLU A 126 1.89 -13.26 -27.55
N ALA A 127 1.36 -13.33 -28.77
CA ALA A 127 2.11 -13.80 -29.93
C ALA A 127 3.32 -12.91 -30.26
N PHE A 128 3.22 -11.60 -30.04
CA PHE A 128 4.34 -10.68 -30.26
C PHE A 128 5.42 -10.84 -29.17
N VAL A 129 5.05 -10.90 -27.89
CA VAL A 129 6.03 -11.02 -26.79
C VAL A 129 6.66 -12.41 -26.69
N ALA A 130 6.00 -13.45 -27.22
CA ALA A 130 6.54 -14.80 -27.25
C ALA A 130 7.52 -15.07 -28.41
N ASP A 131 7.63 -14.15 -29.39
CA ASP A 131 8.56 -14.31 -30.51
C ASP A 131 10.00 -13.99 -30.07
N PRO A 132 10.92 -14.98 -30.05
CA PRO A 132 12.29 -14.77 -29.58
C PRO A 132 13.09 -13.76 -30.41
N ARG A 133 12.64 -13.42 -31.63
CA ARG A 133 13.29 -12.42 -32.49
C ARG A 133 13.15 -11.00 -31.95
N HIS A 134 12.21 -10.76 -31.03
CA HIS A 134 12.00 -9.45 -30.42
C HIS A 134 12.80 -9.29 -29.11
N ASP A 135 13.38 -10.37 -28.57
CA ASP A 135 14.17 -10.33 -27.34
C ASP A 135 15.35 -9.35 -27.45
N GLY A 136 15.49 -8.50 -26.43
CA GLY A 136 16.55 -7.49 -26.37
C GLY A 136 16.34 -6.28 -27.32
N THR A 137 15.22 -6.21 -28.05
CA THR A 137 14.89 -5.04 -28.88
C THR A 137 14.08 -3.99 -28.12
N PRO A 138 14.22 -2.69 -28.45
CA PRO A 138 13.36 -1.64 -27.87
C PRO A 138 11.86 -1.86 -28.13
N ALA A 139 11.50 -2.50 -29.24
CA ALA A 139 10.12 -2.78 -29.60
C ALA A 139 9.42 -3.67 -28.56
N LEU A 140 10.12 -4.64 -27.96
CA LEU A 140 9.55 -5.50 -26.93
C LEU A 140 9.16 -4.72 -25.67
N ALA A 141 10.06 -3.86 -25.18
CA ALA A 141 9.76 -3.01 -24.01
C ALA A 141 8.61 -2.05 -24.29
N ARG A 142 8.54 -1.49 -25.51
CA ARG A 142 7.45 -0.59 -25.91
C ARG A 142 6.10 -1.30 -26.02
N ALA A 143 6.06 -2.55 -26.50
CA ALA A 143 4.85 -3.37 -26.48
C ALA A 143 4.32 -3.55 -25.04
N TRP A 144 5.20 -3.83 -24.08
CA TRP A 144 4.82 -3.92 -22.67
C TRP A 144 4.35 -2.59 -22.08
N LEU A 145 4.94 -1.45 -22.48
CA LEU A 145 4.46 -0.13 -22.06
C LEU A 145 3.05 0.17 -22.59
N HIS A 146 2.77 -0.13 -23.86
CA HIS A 146 1.44 0.03 -24.42
C HIS A 146 0.42 -0.89 -23.72
N GLU A 147 0.82 -2.12 -23.42
CA GLU A 147 -0.03 -3.05 -22.67
C GLU A 147 -0.30 -2.54 -21.25
N ALA A 148 0.71 -2.01 -20.58
CA ALA A 148 0.56 -1.44 -19.24
C ALA A 148 -0.41 -0.25 -19.23
N ALA A 149 -0.31 0.64 -20.23
CA ALA A 149 -1.23 1.75 -20.41
C ALA A 149 -2.67 1.25 -20.63
N ARG A 150 -2.88 0.29 -21.55
CA ARG A 150 -4.21 -0.31 -21.77
C ARG A 150 -4.80 -0.92 -20.52
N ARG A 151 -4.02 -1.74 -19.78
CA ARG A 151 -4.50 -2.38 -18.54
C ARG A 151 -4.88 -1.36 -17.47
N ARG A 152 -4.12 -0.27 -17.37
CA ARG A 152 -4.43 0.83 -16.46
C ARG A 152 -5.74 1.50 -16.85
N ASP A 153 -5.93 1.79 -18.14
CA ASP A 153 -7.13 2.44 -18.66
C ASP A 153 -8.37 1.52 -18.54
N ASP A 154 -8.16 0.20 -18.62
CA ASP A 154 -9.18 -0.83 -18.34
C ASP A 154 -9.48 -1.01 -16.83
N GLY A 155 -8.77 -0.29 -15.94
CA GLY A 155 -8.91 -0.39 -14.49
C GLY A 155 -8.22 -1.59 -13.83
N ASP A 156 -7.53 -2.44 -14.61
CA ASP A 156 -6.77 -3.59 -14.11
C ASP A 156 -5.37 -3.17 -13.65
N SER A 157 -5.32 -2.57 -12.46
CA SER A 157 -4.08 -2.06 -11.87
C SER A 157 -3.02 -3.14 -11.61
N ASP A 158 -3.43 -4.39 -11.33
CA ASP A 158 -2.49 -5.48 -11.03
C ASP A 158 -1.83 -6.00 -12.32
N ALA A 159 -2.59 -6.10 -13.43
CA ALA A 159 -2.03 -6.40 -14.74
C ALA A 159 -1.19 -5.25 -15.27
N ALA A 160 -1.61 -4.00 -15.08
CA ALA A 160 -0.83 -2.82 -15.46
C ALA A 160 0.53 -2.78 -14.75
N ARG A 161 0.54 -3.04 -13.44
CA ARG A 161 1.77 -3.14 -12.63
C ARG A 161 2.70 -4.23 -13.16
N THR A 162 2.14 -5.41 -13.46
CA THR A 162 2.88 -6.54 -14.06
C THR A 162 3.51 -6.16 -15.41
N ALA A 163 2.75 -5.44 -16.25
CA ALA A 163 3.21 -5.02 -17.56
C ALA A 163 4.29 -3.93 -17.48
N PHE A 164 4.17 -2.93 -16.61
CA PHE A 164 5.24 -1.94 -16.39
C PHE A 164 6.51 -2.57 -15.81
N ALA A 165 6.37 -3.49 -14.85
CA ALA A 165 7.52 -4.24 -14.33
C ALA A 165 8.22 -5.03 -15.45
N SER A 166 7.43 -5.66 -16.32
CA SER A 166 7.95 -6.40 -17.48
C SER A 166 8.64 -5.50 -18.49
N ALA A 167 8.09 -4.30 -18.75
CA ALA A 167 8.68 -3.28 -19.59
C ALA A 167 10.03 -2.80 -19.04
N TYR A 168 10.10 -2.52 -17.73
CA TYR A 168 11.33 -2.09 -17.06
C TYR A 168 12.44 -3.13 -17.20
N VAL A 169 12.15 -4.41 -16.95
CA VAL A 169 13.15 -5.49 -17.09
C VAL A 169 13.67 -5.61 -18.52
N ARG A 170 12.78 -5.47 -19.51
CA ARG A 170 13.09 -5.66 -20.94
C ARG A 170 13.60 -4.39 -21.62
N ALA A 171 13.62 -3.25 -20.94
CA ALA A 171 14.03 -1.97 -21.50
C ALA A 171 15.50 -2.01 -21.96
N ALA A 172 15.70 -1.64 -23.22
CA ALA A 172 17.02 -1.57 -23.83
C ALA A 172 17.62 -0.16 -23.75
N ALA A 173 16.78 0.86 -23.59
CA ALA A 173 17.15 2.28 -23.58
C ALA A 173 16.65 3.01 -22.31
N PRO A 174 17.37 4.06 -21.84
CA PRO A 174 17.05 4.77 -20.61
C PRO A 174 15.66 5.45 -20.60
N ASP A 175 15.19 5.95 -21.74
CA ASP A 175 13.87 6.55 -21.89
C ASP A 175 12.73 5.55 -21.62
N GLN A 176 12.91 4.30 -22.05
CA GLN A 176 11.95 3.21 -21.80
C GLN A 176 11.95 2.78 -20.33
N GLN A 177 13.12 2.76 -19.69
CA GLN A 177 13.25 2.50 -18.25
C GLN A 177 12.52 3.58 -17.45
N LEU A 178 12.77 4.85 -17.78
CA LEU A 178 12.10 5.99 -17.17
C LEU A 178 10.57 5.90 -17.35
N ALA A 179 10.08 5.65 -18.56
CA ALA A 179 8.65 5.52 -18.82
C ALA A 179 8.00 4.39 -17.99
N ALA A 180 8.67 3.25 -17.85
CA ALA A 180 8.19 2.14 -17.03
C ALA A 180 8.17 2.49 -15.53
N LEU A 181 9.22 3.14 -15.04
CA LEU A 181 9.29 3.58 -13.64
C LEU A 181 8.25 4.66 -13.32
N VAL A 182 8.03 5.64 -14.20
CA VAL A 182 6.98 6.65 -14.02
C VAL A 182 5.58 5.99 -14.00
N GLY A 183 5.34 5.01 -14.89
CA GLY A 183 4.11 4.24 -14.88
C GLY A 183 3.88 3.46 -13.57
N LEU A 184 4.93 2.80 -13.05
CA LEU A 184 4.89 2.18 -11.72
C LEU A 184 4.66 3.21 -10.61
N ALA A 185 5.29 4.38 -10.69
CA ALA A 185 5.15 5.44 -9.70
C ALA A 185 3.68 5.91 -9.61
N GLN A 186 3.03 6.13 -10.75
CA GLN A 186 1.62 6.50 -10.83
C GLN A 186 0.71 5.40 -10.25
N LEU A 187 1.00 4.12 -10.53
CA LEU A 187 0.23 3.00 -9.95
C LEU A 187 0.41 2.89 -8.45
N PHE A 188 1.63 3.03 -7.92
CA PHE A 188 1.87 3.05 -6.48
C PHE A 188 1.18 4.23 -5.81
N ARG A 189 1.24 5.41 -6.43
CA ARG A 189 0.52 6.60 -5.98
C ARG A 189 -1.00 6.39 -5.94
N ALA A 190 -1.58 5.74 -6.96
CA ALA A 190 -3.01 5.42 -7.00
C ALA A 190 -3.40 4.35 -5.96
N ARG A 191 -2.44 3.49 -5.58
CA ARG A 191 -2.63 2.45 -4.56
C ARG A 191 -2.30 2.90 -3.14
N LEU A 192 -1.72 4.10 -2.98
CA LEU A 192 -1.18 4.63 -1.73
C LEU A 192 -0.03 3.77 -1.16
N ASP A 193 0.76 3.15 -2.05
CA ASP A 193 1.92 2.34 -1.68
C ASP A 193 3.16 3.24 -1.54
N TRP A 194 3.19 4.01 -0.45
CA TRP A 194 4.16 5.08 -0.23
C TRP A 194 5.60 4.58 -0.11
N ASP A 195 5.79 3.39 0.47
CA ASP A 195 7.11 2.80 0.65
C ASP A 195 7.69 2.29 -0.67
N ALA A 196 6.87 1.66 -1.50
CA ALA A 196 7.27 1.27 -2.86
C ALA A 196 7.59 2.52 -3.69
N LEU A 197 6.79 3.58 -3.57
CA LEU A 197 6.99 4.84 -4.29
C LEU A 197 8.27 5.56 -3.85
N ALA A 198 8.57 5.64 -2.55
CA ALA A 198 9.84 6.20 -2.05
C ALA A 198 11.05 5.37 -2.49
N SER A 199 10.92 4.05 -2.49
CA SER A 199 11.97 3.15 -2.99
C SER A 199 12.21 3.33 -4.48
N LEU A 200 11.14 3.57 -5.25
CA LEU A 200 11.18 3.88 -6.67
C LEU A 200 11.86 5.21 -6.93
N PHE A 201 11.59 6.25 -6.15
CA PHE A 201 12.29 7.53 -6.30
C PHE A 201 13.80 7.42 -6.04
N ARG A 202 14.23 6.66 -5.03
CA ARG A 202 15.66 6.38 -4.83
C ARG A 202 16.29 5.63 -6.00
N GLN A 203 15.52 4.84 -6.75
CA GLN A 203 15.97 4.18 -7.97
C GLN A 203 16.05 5.20 -9.12
N LEU A 204 15.01 6.02 -9.31
CA LEU A 204 14.98 7.10 -10.30
C LEU A 204 16.14 8.08 -10.11
N ASP A 205 16.46 8.47 -8.87
CA ASP A 205 17.58 9.39 -8.59
C ASP A 205 18.93 8.82 -8.98
N ARG A 206 19.09 7.49 -8.86
CA ARG A 206 20.33 6.79 -9.24
C ARG A 206 20.46 6.60 -10.74
N GLU A 207 19.37 6.32 -11.44
CA GLU A 207 19.40 5.93 -12.86
C GLU A 207 19.05 7.08 -13.82
N HIS A 208 18.23 8.04 -13.35
CA HIS A 208 17.66 9.13 -14.15
C HIS A 208 17.61 10.46 -13.35
N PRO A 209 18.75 11.00 -12.88
CA PRO A 209 18.77 12.21 -12.05
C PRO A 209 18.16 13.45 -12.74
N GLY A 210 18.16 13.49 -14.08
CA GLY A 210 17.55 14.59 -14.85
C GLY A 210 16.02 14.60 -14.88
N ALA A 211 15.35 13.52 -14.48
CA ALA A 211 13.89 13.42 -14.48
C ALA A 211 13.25 13.97 -13.18
N ALA A 212 14.05 14.44 -12.22
CA ALA A 212 13.56 14.88 -10.92
C ALA A 212 12.53 16.03 -10.98
N PRO A 213 12.72 17.11 -11.78
CA PRO A 213 11.77 18.24 -11.80
C PRO A 213 10.39 17.88 -12.33
N GLU A 214 10.31 16.97 -13.31
CA GLU A 214 9.05 16.54 -13.92
C GLU A 214 8.18 15.71 -12.97
N LEU A 215 8.76 15.21 -11.88
CA LEU A 215 8.12 14.32 -10.90
C LEU A 215 7.96 14.96 -9.51
N ALA A 216 8.18 16.28 -9.40
CA ALA A 216 8.13 17.02 -8.13
C ALA A 216 6.80 16.82 -7.38
N ASP A 217 5.66 16.87 -8.08
CA ASP A 217 4.34 16.64 -7.47
C ASP A 217 4.22 15.25 -6.85
N LEU A 218 4.77 14.22 -7.50
CA LEU A 218 4.75 12.86 -6.98
C LEU A 218 5.72 12.68 -5.79
N ARG A 219 6.86 13.39 -5.77
CA ARG A 219 7.78 13.40 -4.62
C ARG A 219 7.15 14.05 -3.40
N ARG A 220 6.50 15.19 -3.59
CA ARG A 220 5.70 15.85 -2.56
C ARG A 220 4.66 14.89 -1.99
N ASP A 221 3.89 14.23 -2.84
CA ASP A 221 2.86 13.29 -2.41
C ASP A 221 3.45 12.11 -1.62
N VAL A 222 4.65 11.63 -1.95
CA VAL A 222 5.37 10.62 -1.16
C VAL A 222 5.74 11.15 0.22
N ALA A 223 6.23 12.38 0.31
CA ALA A 223 6.64 12.97 1.56
C ALA A 223 5.45 13.09 2.53
N PHE A 224 4.32 13.65 2.07
CA PHE A 224 3.07 13.66 2.84
C PHE A 224 2.54 12.25 3.13
N GLY A 225 2.61 11.35 2.15
CA GLY A 225 2.19 9.95 2.28
C GLY A 225 2.98 9.15 3.33
N ARG A 226 4.27 9.49 3.53
CA ARG A 226 5.13 8.86 4.56
C ARG A 226 5.21 9.65 5.85
N ARG A 227 4.52 10.79 5.94
CA ARG A 227 4.55 11.73 7.08
C ARG A 227 5.94 12.33 7.30
N ASP A 228 6.72 12.46 6.24
CA ASP A 228 8.03 13.13 6.24
C ASP A 228 7.84 14.60 5.82
N PHE A 229 7.27 15.40 6.72
CA PHE A 229 6.93 16.79 6.43
C PHE A 229 8.17 17.68 6.24
N ALA A 230 9.29 17.31 6.86
CA ALA A 230 10.58 17.97 6.61
C ALA A 230 11.04 17.77 5.16
N ALA A 231 10.90 16.56 4.61
CA ALA A 231 11.15 16.31 3.19
C ALA A 231 10.11 17.02 2.30
N ALA A 232 8.83 17.04 2.69
CA ALA A 232 7.78 17.73 1.94
C ALA A 232 8.10 19.23 1.80
N ARG A 233 8.53 19.87 2.90
CA ARG A 233 8.97 21.26 2.93
C ARG A 233 10.19 21.50 2.03
N ALA A 234 11.15 20.58 2.01
CA ALA A 234 12.32 20.69 1.16
C ALA A 234 11.97 20.60 -0.34
N GLU A 235 11.10 19.66 -0.73
CA GLU A 235 10.62 19.51 -2.11
C GLU A 235 9.81 20.73 -2.57
N LEU A 236 9.03 21.35 -1.67
CA LEU A 236 8.21 22.53 -1.96
C LEU A 236 8.99 23.87 -1.93
N ALA A 237 10.24 23.86 -1.48
CA ALA A 237 11.10 25.05 -1.50
C ALA A 237 11.44 25.48 -2.93
N GLU A 238 11.42 24.53 -3.89
CA GLU A 238 11.72 24.77 -5.30
C GLU A 238 10.49 25.23 -6.12
N GLY A 239 9.28 25.18 -5.53
CA GLY A 239 8.03 25.61 -6.18
C GLY A 239 6.79 24.87 -5.66
N GLY A 240 5.60 25.30 -6.07
CA GLY A 240 4.32 24.68 -5.70
C GLY A 240 3.29 25.67 -5.11
N PRO A 241 2.04 25.23 -4.90
CA PRO A 241 0.97 26.06 -4.33
C PRO A 241 1.37 26.62 -2.96
N ALA A 242 1.03 27.89 -2.71
CA ALA A 242 1.41 28.58 -1.48
C ALA A 242 0.78 27.93 -0.23
N SER A 243 -0.50 27.56 -0.32
CA SER A 243 -1.25 26.82 0.71
C SER A 243 -0.57 25.52 1.12
N VAL A 244 -0.13 24.72 0.14
CA VAL A 244 0.53 23.43 0.38
C VAL A 244 1.94 23.61 0.99
N ARG A 245 2.64 24.70 0.63
CA ARG A 245 3.93 25.04 1.25
C ARG A 245 3.76 25.44 2.71
N ALA A 246 2.77 26.29 3.00
CA ALA A 246 2.43 26.68 4.37
C ALA A 246 2.04 25.46 5.21
N LEU A 247 1.24 24.53 4.66
CA LEU A 247 0.93 23.26 5.31
C LEU A 247 2.21 22.44 5.61
N ALA A 248 3.12 22.31 4.64
CA ALA A 248 4.35 21.55 4.85
C ALA A 248 5.26 22.17 5.91
N GLU A 249 5.20 23.49 6.11
CA GLU A 249 5.89 24.21 7.19
C GLU A 249 5.19 23.98 8.53
N ALA A 250 3.87 24.13 8.58
CA ALA A 250 3.04 23.96 9.77
C ALA A 250 3.09 22.54 10.36
N LEU A 251 3.20 21.50 9.52
CA LEU A 251 3.24 20.11 10.00
C LEU A 251 4.63 19.64 10.48
N VAL A 252 5.65 20.53 10.53
CA VAL A 252 6.99 20.15 10.99
C VAL A 252 7.05 20.11 12.52
N GLY A 253 7.06 18.90 13.05
CA GLY A 253 7.13 18.65 14.49
C GLY A 253 5.95 17.80 14.91
N ALA A 254 6.15 17.00 15.94
CA ALA A 254 5.09 16.17 16.50
C ALA A 254 5.38 15.85 17.96
N GLY A 255 4.33 15.50 18.69
CA GLY A 255 4.41 15.06 20.07
C GLY A 255 3.44 13.92 20.33
N ALA A 256 3.94 12.80 20.82
CA ALA A 256 3.10 11.69 21.20
C ALA A 256 2.40 12.01 22.53
N THR A 257 1.09 11.76 22.60
CA THR A 257 0.31 12.02 23.83
C THR A 257 0.25 10.76 24.72
N ALA A 258 -0.34 10.91 25.90
CA ALA A 258 -0.63 9.80 26.81
C ALA A 258 -1.82 8.95 26.36
N TYR A 259 -2.61 9.40 25.38
CA TYR A 259 -3.85 8.75 24.97
C TYR A 259 -3.62 7.69 23.88
N ARG A 260 -4.35 6.57 23.98
CA ARG A 260 -4.31 5.46 23.02
C ARG A 260 -5.73 5.09 22.59
N ASP A 261 -5.83 4.49 21.41
CA ASP A 261 -7.06 3.94 20.85
C ASP A 261 -8.23 4.92 20.87
N VAL A 262 -7.95 6.19 20.53
CA VAL A 262 -8.93 7.29 20.61
C VAL A 262 -9.93 7.19 19.47
N GLU A 263 -11.22 7.16 19.78
CA GLU A 263 -12.26 7.23 18.75
C GLU A 263 -12.57 8.68 18.41
N ARG A 264 -12.74 9.57 19.38
CA ARG A 264 -13.20 10.95 19.13
C ARG A 264 -12.43 11.98 19.92
N VAL A 265 -12.30 13.15 19.31
CA VAL A 265 -11.74 14.35 19.92
C VAL A 265 -12.70 15.52 19.64
N HIS A 266 -12.99 16.30 20.67
CA HIS A 266 -13.72 17.56 20.54
C HIS A 266 -12.86 18.68 21.12
N VAL A 267 -12.74 19.77 20.39
CA VAL A 267 -11.91 20.92 20.76
C VAL A 267 -12.83 22.05 21.19
N GLU A 268 -12.64 22.51 22.42
CA GLU A 268 -13.34 23.65 23.00
C GLU A 268 -12.37 24.83 23.15
N ALA A 269 -12.88 26.00 23.56
CA ALA A 269 -12.07 27.21 23.63
C ALA A 269 -10.85 27.06 24.57
N ASP A 270 -11.04 26.40 25.71
CA ASP A 270 -10.08 26.28 26.82
C ASP A 270 -9.50 24.87 27.01
N ARG A 271 -10.10 23.84 26.39
CA ARG A 271 -9.77 22.44 26.65
C ARG A 271 -10.03 21.53 25.46
N VAL A 272 -9.50 20.31 25.56
CA VAL A 272 -9.72 19.24 24.58
C VAL A 272 -10.38 18.06 25.28
N VAL A 273 -11.49 17.57 24.72
CA VAL A 273 -12.20 16.39 25.19
C VAL A 273 -11.78 15.19 24.34
N VAL A 274 -11.27 14.14 24.98
CA VAL A 274 -10.75 12.93 24.35
C VAL A 274 -11.57 11.73 24.78
N LEU A 275 -11.97 10.90 23.80
CA LEU A 275 -12.75 9.68 24.02
C LEU A 275 -11.97 8.46 23.52
N PRO A 276 -11.29 7.72 24.41
CA PRO A 276 -10.72 6.41 24.10
C PRO A 276 -11.79 5.35 23.88
N SER A 277 -11.54 4.44 22.95
CA SER A 277 -12.46 3.36 22.59
C SER A 277 -12.36 2.14 23.52
N ARG A 278 -11.18 1.93 24.13
CA ARG A 278 -10.83 0.72 24.90
C ARG A 278 -10.83 0.88 26.42
N ASP A 279 -11.25 2.04 26.95
CA ASP A 279 -11.38 2.23 28.39
C ASP A 279 -12.45 1.30 28.98
N ASP A 280 -12.16 0.73 30.16
CA ASP A 280 -13.11 -0.06 30.94
C ASP A 280 -13.07 0.36 32.43
N PRO A 281 -14.12 1.03 32.95
CA PRO A 281 -15.28 1.51 32.21
C PRO A 281 -14.92 2.63 31.23
N ARG A 282 -15.76 2.85 30.21
CA ARG A 282 -15.63 3.97 29.27
C ARG A 282 -15.53 5.31 30.02
N ALA A 283 -14.69 6.23 29.58
CA ALA A 283 -14.49 7.52 30.25
C ALA A 283 -14.46 8.70 29.27
N VAL A 284 -14.85 9.88 29.76
CA VAL A 284 -14.60 11.17 29.11
C VAL A 284 -13.30 11.75 29.68
N HIS A 285 -12.28 11.93 28.85
CA HIS A 285 -11.03 12.57 29.27
C HIS A 285 -11.05 14.04 28.89
N ILE A 286 -10.57 14.89 29.80
CA ILE A 286 -10.39 16.32 29.59
C ILE A 286 -8.89 16.59 29.66
N ALA A 287 -8.34 17.14 28.59
CA ALA A 287 -6.95 17.53 28.45
C ALA A 287 -6.82 19.05 28.34
N ALA A 288 -5.67 19.58 28.74
CA ALA A 288 -5.36 20.99 28.50
C ALA A 288 -5.12 21.21 27.00
N ARG A 289 -5.51 22.39 26.52
CA ARG A 289 -5.23 22.84 25.16
C ARG A 289 -3.78 23.36 25.08
N ALA A 290 -2.84 22.42 24.97
CA ALA A 290 -1.41 22.66 24.90
C ALA A 290 -0.70 21.50 24.17
N PRO A 291 0.57 21.65 23.74
CA PRO A 291 1.28 20.59 23.05
C PRO A 291 1.36 19.32 23.92
N GLY A 292 1.11 18.16 23.31
CA GLY A 292 1.08 16.87 24.00
C GLY A 292 -0.21 16.55 24.76
N LEU A 293 -1.20 17.47 24.78
CA LEU A 293 -2.52 17.30 25.42
C LEU A 293 -2.43 16.74 26.85
N PRO A 294 -1.81 17.47 27.80
CA PRO A 294 -1.61 16.95 29.14
C PRO A 294 -2.97 16.65 29.82
N PRO A 295 -3.16 15.45 30.38
CA PRO A 295 -4.42 15.07 31.01
C PRO A 295 -4.72 15.96 32.21
N LEU A 296 -5.93 16.53 32.25
CA LEU A 296 -6.43 17.27 33.41
C LEU A 296 -7.33 16.37 34.27
N ARG A 297 -8.27 15.65 33.63
CA ARG A 297 -9.28 14.82 34.31
C ARG A 297 -9.67 13.63 33.43
N ALA A 298 -10.07 12.55 34.08
CA ALA A 298 -10.74 11.40 33.46
C ALA A 298 -12.02 11.13 34.23
N LEU A 299 -13.16 11.23 33.55
CA LEU A 299 -14.49 11.10 34.15
C LEU A 299 -15.11 9.78 33.68
N PRO A 300 -15.01 8.70 34.48
CA PRO A 300 -15.55 7.40 34.09
C PRO A 300 -17.08 7.42 34.06
N ALA A 301 -17.66 6.75 33.07
CA ALA A 301 -19.07 6.42 33.01
C ALA A 301 -19.39 5.22 33.92
N ALA A 302 -20.66 4.87 34.01
CA ALA A 302 -21.09 3.68 34.76
C ALA A 302 -20.47 2.40 34.17
N ALA A 303 -20.15 1.43 35.04
CA ALA A 303 -19.68 0.11 34.62
C ALA A 303 -20.66 -0.55 33.64
N GLY A 304 -20.13 -1.22 32.61
CA GLY A 304 -20.94 -1.80 31.53
C GLY A 304 -21.32 -0.83 30.42
N THR A 305 -21.02 0.47 30.54
CA THR A 305 -21.09 1.41 29.41
C THR A 305 -20.12 0.97 28.33
N ARG A 306 -20.64 0.73 27.12
CA ARG A 306 -19.86 0.30 25.94
C ARG A 306 -19.71 1.41 24.91
N THR A 307 -20.75 2.23 24.74
CA THR A 307 -20.75 3.39 23.84
C THR A 307 -20.90 4.65 24.67
N LEU A 308 -20.11 5.68 24.36
CA LEU A 308 -20.15 6.97 25.03
C LEU A 308 -20.02 8.07 23.98
N GLN A 309 -21.06 8.89 23.82
CA GLN A 309 -21.04 10.07 22.94
C GLN A 309 -21.01 11.33 23.79
N VAL A 310 -20.44 12.41 23.28
CA VAL A 310 -20.42 13.72 23.97
C VAL A 310 -21.02 14.80 23.09
N ALA A 311 -21.67 15.77 23.74
CA ALA A 311 -22.09 17.02 23.13
C ALA A 311 -21.25 18.14 23.78
N PRO A 312 -20.24 18.67 23.07
CA PRO A 312 -19.36 19.70 23.61
C PRO A 312 -20.13 21.01 23.89
N GLY A 313 -19.66 21.75 24.89
CA GLY A 313 -20.26 22.98 25.37
C GLY A 313 -20.01 23.19 26.86
N GLU A 314 -20.50 24.31 27.37
CA GLU A 314 -20.61 24.56 28.81
C GLU A 314 -22.10 24.61 29.19
N PRO A 315 -22.61 23.64 29.99
CA PRO A 315 -21.91 22.45 30.50
C PRO A 315 -21.68 21.37 29.41
N LEU A 316 -20.67 20.53 29.61
CA LEU A 316 -20.36 19.39 28.74
C LEU A 316 -21.29 18.22 29.08
N PHE A 317 -22.01 17.70 28.09
CA PHE A 317 -22.91 16.55 28.24
C PHE A 317 -22.33 15.29 27.60
N ALA A 318 -22.67 14.14 28.16
CA ALA A 318 -22.34 12.83 27.60
C ALA A 318 -23.55 11.90 27.64
N VAL A 319 -23.68 11.00 26.66
CA VAL A 319 -24.71 9.97 26.63
C VAL A 319 -24.06 8.60 26.52
N GLY A 320 -24.32 7.74 27.50
CA GLY A 320 -23.76 6.39 27.61
C GLY A 320 -24.80 5.28 27.49
N ARG A 321 -24.38 4.12 26.96
CA ARG A 321 -25.22 2.89 26.87
C ARG A 321 -24.37 1.61 26.95
N GLY A 322 -24.94 0.52 27.48
CA GLY A 322 -24.42 -0.85 27.38
C GLY A 322 -25.06 -1.70 26.25
N TYR A 323 -24.41 -2.78 25.83
CA TYR A 323 -24.92 -3.66 24.75
C TYR A 323 -25.92 -4.73 25.23
N GLU A 324 -25.85 -5.14 26.50
CA GLU A 324 -26.78 -6.11 27.07
C GLU A 324 -28.20 -5.53 27.09
N SER A 325 -29.18 -6.36 26.76
CA SER A 325 -30.59 -6.04 26.49
C SER A 325 -31.39 -5.39 27.64
N GLY A 326 -30.70 -4.86 28.67
CA GLY A 326 -31.32 -4.24 29.85
C GLY A 326 -30.59 -3.03 30.45
N LEU A 327 -29.55 -2.47 29.83
CA LEU A 327 -28.94 -1.22 30.33
C LEU A 327 -29.57 0.02 29.69
N PRO A 328 -30.19 0.93 30.47
CA PRO A 328 -30.82 2.13 29.94
C PRO A 328 -29.77 3.09 29.37
N VAL A 329 -30.18 3.87 28.37
CA VAL A 329 -29.39 5.01 27.91
C VAL A 329 -29.38 6.06 29.01
N THR A 330 -28.22 6.61 29.35
CA THR A 330 -28.05 7.58 30.42
C THR A 330 -27.43 8.87 29.89
N LEU A 331 -28.07 10.00 30.16
CA LEU A 331 -27.51 11.35 30.00
C LEU A 331 -26.69 11.71 31.25
N TYR A 332 -25.48 12.19 31.04
CA TYR A 332 -24.57 12.67 32.05
C TYR A 332 -24.22 14.14 31.81
N ARG A 333 -23.96 14.86 32.90
CA ARG A 333 -23.22 16.13 32.88
C ARG A 333 -21.81 15.87 33.39
N ALA A 334 -20.82 16.43 32.71
CA ALA A 334 -19.45 16.46 33.22
C ALA A 334 -19.32 17.54 34.30
N ASP A 335 -19.37 17.09 35.56
CA ASP A 335 -19.08 17.92 36.73
C ASP A 335 -17.56 17.88 37.03
N PRO A 336 -17.05 18.72 37.95
CA PRO A 336 -15.62 18.80 38.23
C PRO A 336 -14.93 17.45 38.47
N ASP A 337 -15.60 16.54 39.19
CA ASP A 337 -15.03 15.28 39.69
C ASP A 337 -15.70 14.00 39.14
N ALA A 338 -16.81 14.12 38.40
CA ALA A 338 -17.57 12.95 37.93
C ALA A 338 -18.47 13.23 36.71
N LEU A 339 -18.87 12.16 36.02
CA LEU A 339 -20.06 12.17 35.16
C LEU A 339 -21.30 11.98 36.02
N THR A 340 -22.02 13.07 36.30
CA THR A 340 -23.25 13.03 37.10
C THR A 340 -24.42 12.59 36.22
N PRO A 341 -25.11 11.48 36.53
CA PRO A 341 -26.27 11.04 35.76
C PRO A 341 -27.45 12.00 35.99
N LEU A 342 -28.11 12.37 34.89
CA LEU A 342 -29.20 13.35 34.87
C LEU A 342 -30.55 12.73 34.47
N LEU A 343 -30.54 11.85 33.47
CA LEU A 343 -31.75 11.25 32.89
C LEU A 343 -31.44 9.85 32.34
N THR A 344 -32.35 8.89 32.51
CA THR A 344 -32.25 7.53 31.94
C THR A 344 -33.49 7.16 31.14
N TRP A 345 -33.33 6.42 30.03
CA TRP A 345 -34.44 5.90 29.21
C TRP A 345 -34.10 4.59 28.51
N ASP A 346 -35.12 3.77 28.21
CA ASP A 346 -34.94 2.37 27.79
C ASP A 346 -34.87 2.14 26.26
N GLU A 347 -35.41 3.05 25.43
CA GLU A 347 -35.89 2.64 24.10
C GLU A 347 -35.03 3.05 22.88
N GLU A 348 -34.28 4.16 22.89
CA GLU A 348 -33.70 4.70 21.63
C GLU A 348 -32.25 5.17 21.75
N VAL A 349 -31.37 4.55 20.94
CA VAL A 349 -29.99 4.98 20.78
C VAL A 349 -29.97 6.29 19.97
N PRO A 350 -29.32 7.36 20.47
CA PRO A 350 -29.09 8.56 19.70
C PRO A 350 -28.27 8.25 18.44
N THR A 351 -28.84 8.54 17.27
CA THR A 351 -28.13 8.41 15.98
C THR A 351 -27.33 9.66 15.64
N ALA A 352 -27.76 10.81 16.18
CA ALA A 352 -27.08 12.09 16.09
C ALA A 352 -27.35 12.90 17.35
N MET A 353 -26.43 13.80 17.71
CA MET A 353 -26.54 14.62 18.91
C MET A 353 -25.80 15.95 18.73
N ALA A 354 -26.36 17.03 19.26
CA ALA A 354 -25.74 18.35 19.27
C ALA A 354 -26.21 19.17 20.47
N ALA A 355 -25.34 20.01 21.04
CA ALA A 355 -25.69 21.00 22.05
C ALA A 355 -25.67 22.41 21.43
N ALA A 356 -26.79 23.12 21.52
CA ALA A 356 -26.97 24.44 20.91
C ALA A 356 -27.91 25.30 21.75
N ASP A 357 -27.67 26.60 21.76
CA ASP A 357 -28.60 27.60 22.26
C ASP A 357 -29.40 28.12 21.06
N LEU A 358 -30.54 27.48 20.77
CA LEU A 358 -31.37 27.85 19.61
C LEU A 358 -32.44 28.89 19.94
N ASP A 359 -32.68 29.15 21.23
CA ASP A 359 -33.66 30.15 21.68
C ASP A 359 -33.04 31.48 22.12
N GLY A 360 -31.71 31.55 22.19
CA GLY A 360 -30.92 32.74 22.46
C GLY A 360 -30.90 33.13 23.94
N ASP A 361 -31.21 32.22 24.85
CA ASP A 361 -31.28 32.50 26.29
C ASP A 361 -29.92 32.38 27.01
N GLY A 362 -28.87 31.94 26.31
CA GLY A 362 -27.52 31.73 26.81
C GLY A 362 -27.28 30.35 27.43
N VAL A 363 -28.29 29.49 27.48
CA VAL A 363 -28.21 28.09 27.92
C VAL A 363 -28.24 27.18 26.69
N ARG A 364 -27.37 26.18 26.65
CA ARG A 364 -27.38 25.19 25.56
C ARG A 364 -28.36 24.06 25.89
N GLU A 365 -29.35 23.84 25.03
CA GLU A 365 -30.13 22.61 25.05
C GLU A 365 -29.39 21.48 24.34
N LEU A 366 -29.78 20.24 24.67
CA LEU A 366 -29.30 19.06 23.99
C LEU A 366 -30.36 18.56 22.99
N TYR A 367 -29.98 18.43 21.73
CA TYR A 367 -30.81 17.89 20.65
C TYR A 367 -30.34 16.49 20.29
N VAL A 368 -31.28 15.55 20.20
CA VAL A 368 -31.01 14.13 19.98
C VAL A 368 -31.88 13.60 18.86
N GLY A 369 -31.25 13.01 17.84
CA GLY A 369 -31.93 12.28 16.79
C GLY A 369 -32.14 10.82 17.15
N THR A 370 -33.31 10.27 16.88
CA THR A 370 -33.68 8.91 17.26
C THR A 370 -33.75 7.95 16.08
N SER A 371 -33.30 6.71 16.30
CA SER A 371 -33.24 5.72 15.22
C SER A 371 -34.62 5.19 14.83
N ALA A 372 -35.36 4.62 15.79
CA ALA A 372 -36.61 3.89 15.54
C ALA A 372 -37.79 4.86 15.44
N GLY A 373 -37.89 5.81 16.37
CA GLY A 373 -38.87 6.88 16.38
C GLY A 373 -38.70 7.86 15.23
N ARG A 374 -37.48 8.02 14.69
CA ARG A 374 -37.16 8.92 13.56
C ARG A 374 -37.59 10.36 13.84
N GLU A 375 -37.34 10.79 15.07
CA GLU A 375 -37.69 12.10 15.59
C GLU A 375 -36.43 12.89 15.97
N LEU A 376 -36.56 14.20 16.13
CA LEU A 376 -35.62 15.00 16.91
C LEU A 376 -36.27 15.37 18.25
N LEU A 377 -35.56 15.07 19.32
CA LEU A 377 -35.94 15.38 20.68
C LEU A 377 -35.06 16.51 21.22
N SER A 378 -35.65 17.44 21.97
CA SER A 378 -34.91 18.32 22.86
C SER A 378 -34.91 17.74 24.27
N LEU A 379 -33.75 17.78 24.92
CA LEU A 379 -33.55 17.47 26.33
C LEU A 379 -33.15 18.77 27.02
N THR A 380 -34.02 19.27 27.87
CA THR A 380 -33.87 20.59 28.51
C THR A 380 -34.05 20.48 30.02
N PRO A 381 -33.19 21.09 30.85
CA PRO A 381 -33.39 21.12 32.29
C PRO A 381 -34.62 21.97 32.65
N ARG A 382 -35.36 21.55 33.68
CA ARG A 382 -36.46 22.32 34.27
C ARG A 382 -36.01 23.02 35.55
N ASP A 383 -36.75 24.06 35.93
CA ASP A 383 -36.53 24.85 37.16
C ASP A 383 -36.57 24.00 38.45
N ASP A 384 -37.25 22.85 38.42
CA ASP A 384 -37.36 21.89 39.53
C ASP A 384 -36.20 20.88 39.59
N GLY A 385 -35.22 20.99 38.70
CA GLY A 385 -34.08 20.08 38.59
C GLY A 385 -34.36 18.77 37.86
N GLN A 386 -35.58 18.55 37.36
CA GLN A 386 -35.90 17.44 36.46
C GLN A 386 -35.52 17.78 35.01
N TRP A 387 -35.54 16.78 34.13
CA TRP A 387 -35.30 16.97 32.70
C TRP A 387 -36.59 16.80 31.90
N GLU A 388 -36.85 17.73 31.00
CA GLU A 388 -37.91 17.61 30.00
C GLU A 388 -37.37 16.95 28.73
N ARG A 389 -38.11 15.97 28.23
CA ARG A 389 -37.91 15.40 26.90
C ARG A 389 -39.09 15.77 26.02
N ARG A 390 -38.83 16.49 24.93
CA ARG A 390 -39.87 16.99 24.03
C ARG A 390 -39.54 16.63 22.59
N VAL A 391 -40.53 16.12 21.85
CA VAL A 391 -40.44 15.99 20.39
C VAL A 391 -40.50 17.39 19.79
N VAL A 392 -39.40 17.82 19.17
CA VAL A 392 -39.28 19.12 18.50
C VAL A 392 -39.32 19.01 16.98
N TYR A 393 -39.21 17.79 16.45
CA TYR A 393 -39.36 17.49 15.02
C TYR A 393 -39.86 16.05 14.88
N SER A 394 -41.07 15.87 14.34
CA SER A 394 -41.79 14.59 14.38
C SER A 394 -41.35 13.62 13.27
N GLU A 395 -41.75 12.34 13.37
CA GLU A 395 -41.57 11.35 12.30
C GLU A 395 -42.15 11.84 10.96
N ALA A 396 -43.28 12.56 11.00
CA ALA A 396 -43.89 13.13 9.81
C ALA A 396 -42.98 14.21 9.19
N ASP A 397 -42.36 15.06 10.02
CA ASP A 397 -41.44 16.10 9.57
C ASP A 397 -40.17 15.50 8.99
N THR A 398 -39.62 14.43 9.58
CA THR A 398 -38.46 13.71 9.04
C THR A 398 -38.77 12.96 7.76
N LEU A 399 -40.05 12.80 7.39
CA LEU A 399 -40.51 11.94 6.30
C LEU A 399 -40.15 10.48 6.57
N GLU A 400 -40.44 9.99 7.78
CA GLU A 400 -40.17 8.61 8.22
C GLU A 400 -38.67 8.27 8.06
N SER A 401 -37.79 9.24 8.31
CA SER A 401 -36.37 9.10 8.01
C SER A 401 -35.47 9.36 9.20
N SER A 402 -34.42 8.55 9.34
CA SER A 402 -33.55 8.62 10.51
C SER A 402 -32.63 9.84 10.42
N PRO A 403 -32.57 10.68 11.46
CA PRO A 403 -31.55 11.71 11.57
C PRO A 403 -30.16 11.06 11.62
N SER A 404 -29.22 11.55 10.80
CA SER A 404 -27.86 10.99 10.70
C SER A 404 -26.75 11.95 11.12
N GLY A 405 -27.05 13.24 11.22
CA GLY A 405 -26.10 14.28 11.58
C GLY A 405 -26.81 15.54 12.04
N LEU A 406 -26.27 16.18 13.08
CA LEU A 406 -26.75 17.44 13.65
C LEU A 406 -25.55 18.36 13.86
N ALA A 407 -25.63 19.59 13.39
CA ALA A 407 -24.58 20.60 13.51
C ALA A 407 -25.19 21.98 13.80
N PRO A 408 -24.94 22.56 14.98
CA PRO A 408 -25.31 23.95 15.26
C PRO A 408 -24.51 24.89 14.37
N VAL A 409 -25.17 25.85 13.73
CA VAL A 409 -24.52 26.80 12.80
C VAL A 409 -25.34 28.08 12.69
N ASP A 410 -24.68 29.23 12.70
CA ASP A 410 -25.24 30.51 12.25
C ASP A 410 -24.92 30.65 10.75
N LEU A 411 -25.83 30.15 9.89
CA LEU A 411 -25.55 30.08 8.45
C LEU A 411 -25.98 31.36 7.72
N ASP A 412 -26.83 32.18 8.34
CA ASP A 412 -27.27 33.46 7.78
C ASP A 412 -26.46 34.67 8.28
N GLY A 413 -25.62 34.47 9.30
CA GLY A 413 -24.69 35.46 9.86
C GLY A 413 -25.39 36.47 10.77
N ASP A 414 -26.56 36.14 11.31
CA ASP A 414 -27.34 37.04 12.17
C ASP A 414 -26.94 36.98 13.67
N GLY A 415 -26.06 36.03 14.02
CA GLY A 415 -25.57 35.79 15.38
C GLY A 415 -26.39 34.79 16.17
N SER A 416 -27.51 34.31 15.64
CA SER A 416 -28.36 33.27 16.25
C SER A 416 -28.02 31.91 15.65
N LEU A 417 -28.04 30.85 16.47
CA LEU A 417 -27.78 29.51 15.96
C LEU A 417 -29.03 28.90 15.32
N GLU A 418 -28.85 28.30 14.15
CA GLU A 418 -29.71 27.25 13.61
C GLU A 418 -29.16 25.85 13.91
N LEU A 419 -29.95 24.85 13.55
CA LEU A 419 -29.54 23.45 13.54
C LEU A 419 -29.54 22.90 12.11
N ALA A 420 -28.36 22.69 11.55
CA ALA A 420 -28.22 21.92 10.32
C ALA A 420 -28.41 20.43 10.64
N ALA A 421 -29.23 19.74 9.83
CA ALA A 421 -29.59 18.35 10.04
C ALA A 421 -29.55 17.56 8.74
N SER A 422 -29.04 16.32 8.79
CA SER A 422 -29.08 15.37 7.68
C SER A 422 -29.95 14.17 8.01
N PHE A 423 -30.66 13.65 7.01
CA PHE A 423 -31.58 12.53 7.17
C PHE A 423 -31.30 11.44 6.13
N THR A 424 -31.18 10.19 6.58
CA THR A 424 -30.85 9.03 5.73
C THR A 424 -31.86 7.92 5.91
N GLY A 425 -32.32 7.35 4.79
CA GLY A 425 -33.35 6.30 4.73
C GLY A 425 -34.67 6.71 5.43
N TRP A 426 -35.87 6.37 4.99
CA TRP A 426 -36.22 5.70 3.76
C TRP A 426 -36.59 6.69 2.65
N ARG A 427 -36.97 7.93 3.00
CA ARG A 427 -37.55 8.90 2.03
C ARG A 427 -36.83 10.24 1.94
N ALA A 428 -36.19 10.72 3.01
CA ALA A 428 -35.62 12.06 3.07
C ALA A 428 -34.36 12.22 2.19
N TYR A 429 -33.25 11.57 2.53
CA TYR A 429 -31.96 11.68 1.82
C TYR A 429 -31.57 13.13 1.51
N ASP A 430 -31.65 13.99 2.52
CA ASP A 430 -31.51 15.44 2.38
C ASP A 430 -30.72 16.07 3.53
N VAL A 431 -30.26 17.28 3.26
CA VAL A 431 -29.71 18.23 4.23
C VAL A 431 -30.73 19.33 4.45
N ARG A 432 -30.93 19.75 5.70
CA ARG A 432 -31.87 20.79 6.09
C ARG A 432 -31.22 21.79 7.02
N LEU A 433 -31.63 23.04 6.92
CA LEU A 433 -31.41 24.05 7.95
C LEU A 433 -32.71 24.19 8.75
N LEU A 434 -32.65 23.95 10.05
CA LEU A 434 -33.79 23.99 10.96
C LEU A 434 -33.65 25.19 11.90
N ARG A 435 -34.73 25.96 12.07
CA ARG A 435 -34.80 27.07 13.01
C ARG A 435 -35.87 26.79 14.06
N LEU A 436 -35.60 27.17 15.30
CA LEU A 436 -36.59 27.07 16.38
C LEU A 436 -37.71 28.10 16.17
N ASP A 437 -38.96 27.65 16.27
CA ASP A 437 -40.10 28.55 16.42
C ASP A 437 -40.31 28.81 17.92
N PRO A 438 -40.12 30.05 18.41
CA PRO A 438 -40.22 30.36 19.83
C PRO A 438 -41.66 30.22 20.37
N ALA A 439 -42.69 30.31 19.51
CA ALA A 439 -44.08 30.22 19.94
C ALA A 439 -44.51 28.77 20.22
N THR A 440 -44.08 27.84 19.37
CA THR A 440 -44.42 26.41 19.52
C THR A 440 -43.33 25.61 20.21
N ARG A 441 -42.11 26.15 20.31
CA ARG A 441 -40.91 25.45 20.75
C ARG A 441 -40.65 24.17 19.93
N THR A 442 -40.92 24.24 18.62
CA THR A 442 -40.65 23.17 17.65
C THR A 442 -39.71 23.68 16.56
N LEU A 443 -38.97 22.78 15.93
CA LEU A 443 -38.11 23.11 14.81
C LEU A 443 -38.91 23.18 13.50
N ARG A 444 -38.63 24.17 12.68
CA ARG A 444 -39.16 24.30 11.32
C ARG A 444 -38.03 24.28 10.30
N THR A 445 -38.28 23.65 9.16
CA THR A 445 -37.33 23.68 8.05
C THR A 445 -37.36 25.03 7.36
N VAL A 446 -36.23 25.73 7.38
CA VAL A 446 -36.02 26.99 6.66
C VAL A 446 -35.57 26.71 5.23
N ALA A 447 -34.59 25.82 5.08
CA ALA A 447 -34.02 25.46 3.80
C ALA A 447 -33.76 23.95 3.73
N ARG A 448 -33.80 23.38 2.52
CA ARG A 448 -33.63 21.95 2.27
C ARG A 448 -32.99 21.72 0.91
N ASP A 449 -32.12 20.73 0.83
CA ASP A 449 -31.62 20.20 -0.43
C ASP A 449 -31.56 18.67 -0.44
N LYS A 450 -32.00 18.06 -1.55
CA LYS A 450 -32.05 16.62 -1.76
C LYS A 450 -30.71 16.17 -2.33
N LEU A 451 -30.01 15.28 -1.64
CA LEU A 451 -28.62 14.93 -1.99
C LEU A 451 -28.45 13.42 -2.16
N GLY A 452 -28.56 12.68 -1.06
CA GLY A 452 -28.16 11.28 -0.99
C GLY A 452 -27.95 10.88 0.46
N MET A 453 -27.06 9.91 0.70
CA MET A 453 -26.71 9.49 2.05
C MET A 453 -25.57 10.36 2.61
N VAL A 454 -25.94 11.30 3.48
CA VAL A 454 -24.99 12.20 4.14
C VAL A 454 -24.50 11.60 5.46
N LEU A 455 -23.17 11.40 5.55
CA LEU A 455 -22.51 10.79 6.72
C LEU A 455 -22.18 11.80 7.83
N GLY A 456 -22.24 13.10 7.54
CA GLY A 456 -22.08 14.13 8.55
C GLY A 456 -22.08 15.53 7.98
N LEU A 457 -22.22 16.48 8.90
CA LEU A 457 -22.34 17.92 8.67
C LEU A 457 -21.37 18.65 9.58
N THR A 458 -20.68 19.66 9.06
CA THR A 458 -19.77 20.50 9.85
C THR A 458 -19.80 21.94 9.34
N PRO A 459 -19.94 22.96 10.22
CA PRO A 459 -19.75 24.35 9.84
C PRO A 459 -18.34 24.61 9.31
N LEU A 460 -18.19 25.59 8.42
CA LEU A 460 -16.93 25.95 7.78
C LEU A 460 -16.86 27.47 7.62
N ARG A 461 -15.74 28.07 7.99
CA ARG A 461 -15.45 29.47 7.66
C ARG A 461 -14.81 29.54 6.27
N GLY A 462 -15.53 30.18 5.35
CA GLY A 462 -15.09 30.43 3.98
C GLY A 462 -14.20 31.66 3.83
N PRO A 463 -13.86 32.05 2.59
CA PRO A 463 -13.11 33.26 2.32
C PRO A 463 -13.79 34.50 2.93
N ALA A 464 -12.98 35.38 3.53
CA ALA A 464 -13.44 36.55 4.29
C ALA A 464 -14.38 36.22 5.48
N GLY A 465 -14.37 34.99 5.99
CA GLY A 465 -15.16 34.57 7.15
C GLY A 465 -16.62 34.23 6.82
N ALA A 466 -16.95 33.98 5.55
CA ALA A 466 -18.31 33.63 5.15
C ALA A 466 -18.79 32.34 5.86
N PRO A 467 -20.01 32.31 6.43
CA PRO A 467 -20.54 31.10 7.05
C PRO A 467 -20.93 30.09 5.97
N LEU A 468 -20.35 28.90 6.03
CA LEU A 468 -20.59 27.79 5.12
C LEU A 468 -20.90 26.51 5.90
N LEU A 469 -21.49 25.53 5.20
CA LEU A 469 -21.79 24.21 5.73
C LEU A 469 -21.22 23.13 4.81
N VAL A 470 -20.49 22.18 5.39
CA VAL A 470 -19.92 21.03 4.69
C VAL A 470 -20.85 19.83 4.88
N ALA A 471 -21.20 19.15 3.79
CA ALA A 471 -21.91 17.88 3.83
C ALA A 471 -21.14 16.80 3.06
N HIS A 472 -20.89 15.67 3.71
CA HIS A 472 -20.22 14.54 3.06
C HIS A 472 -21.24 13.51 2.56
N ASN A 473 -21.46 13.50 1.24
CA ASN A 473 -22.38 12.58 0.57
C ASN A 473 -21.67 11.31 0.10
N THR A 474 -22.27 10.15 0.34
CA THR A 474 -21.70 8.86 -0.02
C THR A 474 -22.67 7.96 -0.76
N HIS A 475 -22.14 7.06 -1.59
CA HIS A 475 -22.92 6.07 -2.36
C HIS A 475 -22.91 4.73 -1.64
N VAL A 476 -23.53 4.68 -0.46
CA VAL A 476 -23.66 3.44 0.32
C VAL A 476 -25.00 2.78 0.04
N ASP A 477 -26.11 3.47 0.30
CA ASP A 477 -27.46 2.93 0.13
C ASP A 477 -28.11 3.43 -1.16
N ALA A 478 -28.58 2.51 -1.99
CA ALA A 478 -29.43 2.82 -3.13
C ALA A 478 -30.90 2.87 -2.68
N SER A 479 -31.69 3.79 -3.25
CA SER A 479 -33.13 3.87 -3.04
C SER A 479 -33.87 4.01 -4.35
N ALA A 480 -34.44 2.90 -4.83
CA ALA A 480 -35.37 2.90 -5.97
C ALA A 480 -36.72 3.58 -5.64
N LEU A 481 -36.99 3.84 -4.35
CA LEU A 481 -38.19 4.55 -3.90
C LEU A 481 -38.12 6.05 -4.18
N VAL A 482 -36.93 6.63 -4.05
CA VAL A 482 -36.72 8.09 -4.00
C VAL A 482 -35.93 8.59 -5.19
N PHE A 483 -35.03 7.77 -5.72
CA PHE A 483 -34.15 8.14 -6.81
C PHE A 483 -34.44 7.30 -8.06
N PRO A 484 -34.26 7.88 -9.26
CA PRO A 484 -34.49 7.14 -10.50
C PRO A 484 -33.38 6.08 -10.75
N PRO A 485 -33.66 5.07 -11.58
CA PRO A 485 -32.78 3.91 -11.76
C PRO A 485 -31.37 4.22 -12.27
N ASP A 486 -31.19 5.34 -12.97
CA ASP A 486 -29.91 5.82 -13.52
C ASP A 486 -29.04 6.53 -12.48
N ARG A 487 -29.61 6.94 -11.35
CA ARG A 487 -28.90 7.54 -10.21
C ARG A 487 -29.45 7.02 -8.87
N PRO A 488 -29.35 5.71 -8.60
CA PRO A 488 -30.06 5.07 -7.49
C PRO A 488 -29.60 5.54 -6.11
N HIS A 489 -28.47 6.25 -6.01
CA HIS A 489 -27.92 6.82 -4.77
C HIS A 489 -28.18 8.33 -4.59
N GLY A 490 -28.87 8.96 -5.54
CA GLY A 490 -28.99 10.42 -5.60
C GLY A 490 -27.80 11.05 -6.34
N ASP A 491 -27.38 12.22 -5.86
CA ASP A 491 -26.28 12.98 -6.46
C ASP A 491 -24.92 12.30 -6.23
N PRO A 492 -23.88 12.60 -7.03
CA PRO A 492 -22.59 11.93 -6.93
C PRO A 492 -21.96 12.02 -5.53
N ALA A 493 -21.23 10.98 -5.11
CA ALA A 493 -20.49 10.99 -3.87
C ALA A 493 -19.42 12.09 -3.88
N GLY A 494 -19.16 12.70 -2.72
CA GLY A 494 -18.22 13.80 -2.58
C GLY A 494 -18.58 14.72 -1.42
N VAL A 495 -17.81 15.82 -1.31
CA VAL A 495 -18.05 16.87 -0.32
C VAL A 495 -18.81 18.00 -0.97
N TYR A 496 -19.91 18.41 -0.37
CA TYR A 496 -20.72 19.53 -0.84
C TYR A 496 -20.57 20.69 0.12
N ILE A 497 -20.28 21.88 -0.44
CA ILE A 497 -20.15 23.12 0.32
C ILE A 497 -21.41 23.95 0.09
N TYR A 498 -22.12 24.27 1.15
CA TYR A 498 -23.36 25.03 1.12
C TYR A 498 -23.17 26.42 1.72
N ALA A 499 -23.84 27.40 1.13
CA ALA A 499 -24.16 28.68 1.75
C ALA A 499 -25.68 28.83 1.84
N LEU A 500 -26.14 29.76 2.66
CA LEU A 500 -27.54 30.19 2.65
C LEU A 500 -27.71 31.44 1.76
N GLU A 501 -28.71 31.42 0.87
CA GLU A 501 -29.17 32.60 0.13
C GLU A 501 -30.68 32.74 0.29
N GLY A 502 -31.11 33.72 1.08
CA GLY A 502 -32.51 33.80 1.52
C GLY A 502 -32.90 32.53 2.29
N ASP A 503 -34.00 31.88 1.91
CA ASP A 503 -34.46 30.64 2.55
C ASP A 503 -34.02 29.38 1.77
N ARG A 504 -32.83 29.41 1.14
CA ARG A 504 -32.35 28.29 0.30
C ARG A 504 -30.89 27.94 0.57
N LEU A 505 -30.63 26.64 0.68
CA LEU A 505 -29.27 26.09 0.64
C LEU A 505 -28.79 26.12 -0.81
N VAL A 506 -27.70 26.82 -1.06
CA VAL A 506 -27.07 26.93 -2.38
C VAL A 506 -25.72 26.24 -2.35
N ARG A 507 -25.52 25.28 -3.27
CA ARG A 507 -24.25 24.57 -3.44
C ARG A 507 -23.22 25.53 -4.04
N ARG A 508 -22.19 25.87 -3.27
CA ARG A 508 -21.06 26.68 -3.72
C ARG A 508 -20.03 25.86 -4.46
N ASP A 509 -19.79 24.64 -3.99
CA ASP A 509 -18.83 23.72 -4.61
C ASP A 509 -19.20 22.25 -4.33
N GLN A 510 -18.63 21.36 -5.15
CA GLN A 510 -18.66 19.92 -4.98
C GLN A 510 -17.25 19.35 -5.19
N LEU A 511 -16.62 18.92 -4.10
CA LEU A 511 -15.30 18.30 -4.13
C LEU A 511 -15.43 16.81 -4.44
N VAL A 512 -15.01 16.44 -5.65
CA VAL A 512 -14.85 15.04 -6.06
C VAL A 512 -13.54 14.52 -5.49
N HIS A 513 -13.58 13.36 -4.83
CA HIS A 513 -12.36 12.77 -4.27
C HIS A 513 -11.34 12.47 -5.38
N PRO A 514 -10.08 12.93 -5.27
CA PRO A 514 -8.99 12.63 -6.20
C PRO A 514 -8.43 11.22 -5.95
N LEU A 515 -9.34 10.26 -5.74
CA LEU A 515 -9.06 8.87 -5.40
C LEU A 515 -9.81 7.97 -6.40
N PRO A 516 -9.26 6.79 -6.75
CA PRO A 516 -9.96 5.90 -7.67
C PRO A 516 -11.34 5.49 -7.12
N ALA A 517 -12.35 5.48 -7.98
CA ALA A 517 -13.72 5.12 -7.61
C ALA A 517 -13.80 3.71 -7.01
N GLY A 518 -14.62 3.54 -5.97
CA GLY A 518 -14.81 2.24 -5.30
C GLY A 518 -13.60 1.72 -4.52
N ALA A 519 -12.51 2.50 -4.45
CA ALA A 519 -11.24 2.07 -3.89
C ALA A 519 -11.05 2.49 -2.42
N VAL A 520 -12.04 3.16 -1.85
CA VAL A 520 -11.94 3.81 -0.55
C VAL A 520 -13.22 3.63 0.24
N ARG A 521 -13.07 3.34 1.53
CA ARG A 521 -14.18 3.26 2.47
C ARG A 521 -14.11 4.45 3.41
N PHE A 522 -15.09 5.33 3.29
CA PHE A 522 -15.36 6.36 4.28
C PHE A 522 -16.31 5.75 5.30
N ASP A 523 -15.78 5.45 6.48
CA ASP A 523 -16.62 5.04 7.61
C ASP A 523 -17.34 6.29 8.15
N SER A 524 -18.49 6.09 8.81
CA SER A 524 -19.41 7.17 9.21
C SER A 524 -18.82 8.17 10.21
N TRP A 525 -18.31 9.32 9.74
CA TRP A 525 -17.77 10.40 10.56
C TRP A 525 -18.03 11.77 9.90
N PRO A 526 -18.34 12.83 10.66
CA PRO A 526 -18.43 14.16 10.10
C PRO A 526 -17.04 14.64 9.63
N PRO A 527 -16.99 15.45 8.56
CA PRO A 527 -15.76 16.14 8.14
C PRO A 527 -15.14 16.90 9.31
N LYS A 528 -13.81 16.88 9.42
CA LYS A 528 -13.11 17.74 10.38
C LYS A 528 -12.74 19.04 9.70
N VAL A 529 -12.84 20.14 10.44
CA VAL A 529 -12.68 21.49 9.91
C VAL A 529 -11.77 22.29 10.85
N GLY A 530 -10.80 23.00 10.30
CA GLY A 530 -9.84 23.86 11.02
C GLY A 530 -8.75 24.40 10.09
N ASP A 531 -7.98 25.39 10.54
CA ASP A 531 -7.00 26.11 9.70
C ASP A 531 -5.63 25.42 9.74
N ALA A 532 -5.42 24.41 8.89
CA ALA A 532 -4.24 23.54 9.00
C ALA A 532 -2.92 24.19 8.54
N ASN A 533 -3.01 25.34 7.86
CA ASN A 533 -1.87 26.00 7.23
C ASN A 533 -1.64 27.44 7.74
N GLY A 534 -2.51 27.93 8.63
CA GLY A 534 -2.41 29.23 9.30
C GLY A 534 -2.76 30.42 8.41
N ASP A 535 -3.58 30.21 7.37
CA ASP A 535 -3.95 31.27 6.42
C ASP A 535 -5.26 32.01 6.75
N GLY A 536 -5.86 31.65 7.89
CA GLY A 536 -7.10 32.21 8.44
C GLY A 536 -8.38 31.64 7.85
N ARG A 537 -8.30 30.61 6.99
CA ARG A 537 -9.45 29.91 6.42
C ARG A 537 -9.51 28.48 6.96
N ASP A 538 -10.72 27.96 7.03
CA ASP A 538 -10.87 26.58 7.47
C ASP A 538 -10.64 25.60 6.30
N ASP A 539 -9.81 24.58 6.56
CA ASP A 539 -9.56 23.44 5.71
C ASP A 539 -10.45 22.25 6.09
N ILE A 540 -10.55 21.24 5.22
CA ILE A 540 -11.43 20.07 5.43
C ILE A 540 -10.60 18.79 5.43
N ALA A 541 -10.63 18.03 6.52
CA ALA A 541 -10.06 16.68 6.60
C ALA A 541 -11.13 15.59 6.54
N LEU A 542 -10.87 14.58 5.70
CA LEU A 542 -11.66 13.36 5.58
C LEU A 542 -10.80 12.11 5.75
N GLU A 543 -11.16 11.30 6.73
CA GLU A 543 -10.52 10.03 7.01
C GLU A 543 -11.06 8.94 6.07
N PHE A 544 -10.19 8.06 5.60
CA PHE A 544 -10.61 6.90 4.81
C PHE A 544 -9.69 5.70 5.03
N ALA A 545 -10.27 4.50 4.93
CA ALA A 545 -9.52 3.26 5.08
C ALA A 545 -9.12 2.67 3.72
N ARG A 546 -7.86 2.23 3.61
CA ARG A 546 -7.34 1.45 2.48
C ARG A 546 -6.25 0.49 2.94
N GLY A 547 -6.32 -0.77 2.50
CA GLY A 547 -5.29 -1.76 2.83
C GLY A 547 -5.12 -2.05 4.33
N GLY A 548 -6.16 -1.83 5.14
CA GLY A 548 -6.11 -1.98 6.60
C GLY A 548 -5.47 -0.80 7.33
N ARG A 549 -5.11 0.27 6.62
CA ARG A 549 -4.56 1.52 7.17
C ARG A 549 -5.56 2.66 6.97
N THR A 550 -5.54 3.64 7.86
CA THR A 550 -6.37 4.85 7.77
C THR A 550 -5.51 6.00 7.27
N HIS A 551 -5.99 6.70 6.25
CA HIS A 551 -5.37 7.87 5.65
C HIS A 551 -6.30 9.07 5.81
N THR A 552 -5.78 10.28 5.62
CA THR A 552 -6.59 11.51 5.61
C THR A 552 -6.40 12.25 4.30
N LEU A 553 -7.51 12.57 3.64
CA LEU A 553 -7.54 13.54 2.55
C LEU A 553 -7.86 14.92 3.14
N LEU A 554 -6.90 15.84 3.05
CA LEU A 554 -7.03 17.22 3.47
C LEU A 554 -7.32 18.08 2.23
N TYR A 555 -8.31 18.96 2.31
CA TYR A 555 -8.62 19.95 1.28
C TYR A 555 -8.29 21.33 1.84
N LEU A 556 -7.24 21.94 1.30
CA LEU A 556 -6.81 23.28 1.69
C LEU A 556 -7.65 24.33 0.99
N GLN A 557 -8.23 25.26 1.73
CA GLN A 557 -9.06 26.33 1.15
C GLN A 557 -8.19 27.46 0.60
N GLU A 558 -8.33 27.73 -0.70
CA GLU A 558 -7.65 28.82 -1.38
C GLU A 558 -8.38 30.16 -1.17
N ASP A 559 -7.70 31.26 -1.45
CA ASP A 559 -8.23 32.62 -1.33
C ASP A 559 -9.46 32.90 -2.21
N ASP A 560 -9.55 32.22 -3.36
CA ASP A 560 -10.68 32.27 -4.29
C ASP A 560 -11.83 31.30 -3.93
N GLY A 561 -11.71 30.56 -2.83
CA GLY A 561 -12.69 29.59 -2.35
C GLY A 561 -12.62 28.21 -3.00
N ARG A 562 -11.70 27.96 -3.95
CA ARG A 562 -11.40 26.60 -4.42
C ARG A 562 -10.64 25.83 -3.34
N PHE A 563 -10.56 24.51 -3.52
CA PHE A 563 -9.82 23.65 -2.61
C PHE A 563 -8.69 22.88 -3.31
N THR A 564 -7.52 22.81 -2.67
CA THR A 564 -6.38 22.01 -3.11
C THR A 564 -6.26 20.74 -2.26
N PRO A 565 -6.37 19.53 -2.85
CA PRO A 565 -6.26 18.29 -2.10
C PRO A 565 -4.81 17.93 -1.77
N VAL A 566 -4.58 17.51 -0.52
CA VAL A 566 -3.33 16.93 -0.03
C VAL A 566 -3.65 15.61 0.66
N LEU A 567 -2.90 14.56 0.31
CA LEU A 567 -3.11 13.24 0.89
C LEU A 567 -2.08 12.94 1.98
N LEU A 568 -2.56 12.82 3.22
CA LEU A 568 -1.76 12.44 4.38
C LEU A 568 -1.85 10.92 4.58
N GLY A 569 -0.71 10.23 4.49
CA GLY A 569 -0.68 8.78 4.60
C GLY A 569 -0.60 8.29 6.04
N GLU A 570 -1.38 7.26 6.38
CA GLU A 570 -1.31 6.59 7.70
C GLU A 570 -1.48 7.53 8.89
N LEU A 571 -2.28 8.56 8.69
CA LEU A 571 -2.62 9.56 9.68
C LEU A 571 -4.13 9.66 9.70
N GLN A 572 -4.74 9.38 10.85
CA GLN A 572 -6.17 9.55 11.05
C GLN A 572 -6.39 10.85 11.84
N VAL A 573 -6.68 11.94 11.14
CA VAL A 573 -6.92 13.25 11.77
C VAL A 573 -8.30 13.25 12.43
N LEU A 574 -8.33 13.45 13.75
CA LEU A 574 -9.55 13.46 14.55
C LEU A 574 -10.06 14.87 14.83
N ALA A 575 -9.17 15.86 14.90
CA ALA A 575 -9.50 17.26 15.12
C ALA A 575 -8.35 18.19 14.72
N PHE A 576 -8.66 19.48 14.61
CA PHE A 576 -7.74 20.60 14.49
C PHE A 576 -7.80 21.43 15.77
N ALA A 577 -6.67 21.92 16.26
CA ALA A 577 -6.65 22.86 17.38
C ALA A 577 -5.39 23.71 17.35
N GLN A 578 -5.51 25.02 17.56
CA GLN A 578 -4.36 25.82 17.97
C GLN A 578 -3.87 25.37 19.36
N LEU A 579 -2.68 24.77 19.41
CA LEU A 579 -2.02 24.23 20.59
C LEU A 579 -0.67 24.89 20.86
N ASP A 580 -0.17 25.74 19.97
CA ASP A 580 1.01 26.56 20.19
C ASP A 580 0.78 28.06 19.84
N ASP A 581 1.87 28.78 19.52
CA ASP A 581 1.86 30.23 19.32
C ASP A 581 1.87 30.62 17.82
N ASP A 582 1.88 29.66 16.90
CA ASP A 582 1.79 29.94 15.47
C ASP A 582 0.35 30.19 15.01
N ALA A 583 0.13 30.40 13.71
CA ALA A 583 -1.20 30.68 13.18
C ALA A 583 -1.98 29.43 12.78
N ALA A 584 -1.29 28.30 12.54
CA ALA A 584 -1.87 27.07 12.07
C ALA A 584 -2.45 26.26 13.24
N ASP A 585 -3.57 25.60 13.01
CA ASP A 585 -4.09 24.60 13.92
C ASP A 585 -3.30 23.29 13.77
N GLU A 586 -2.80 22.75 14.87
CA GLU A 586 -2.20 21.41 14.90
C GLU A 586 -3.23 20.33 14.59
N LEU A 587 -2.74 19.25 13.96
CA LEU A 587 -3.54 18.05 13.74
C LEU A 587 -3.47 17.15 14.97
N ILE A 588 -4.62 16.85 15.56
CA ILE A 588 -4.75 15.81 16.57
C ILE A 588 -5.09 14.51 15.85
N ALA A 589 -4.18 13.54 15.82
CA ALA A 589 -4.30 12.38 14.95
C ALA A 589 -3.87 11.05 15.58
N ASN A 590 -4.56 9.96 15.21
CA ASN A 590 -4.14 8.61 15.57
C ASN A 590 -3.09 8.07 14.59
N LEU A 591 -2.10 7.39 15.14
CA LEU A 591 -1.12 6.59 14.40
C LEU A 591 -1.14 5.14 14.90
N ALA A 592 -1.06 4.19 13.99
CA ALA A 592 -0.98 2.77 14.32
C ALA A 592 0.34 2.41 15.02
N GLU A 593 0.26 1.56 16.04
CA GLU A 593 1.42 1.01 16.76
C GLU A 593 1.62 -0.49 16.46
N PRO A 594 2.83 -1.05 16.66
CA PRO A 594 3.15 -2.44 16.32
C PRO A 594 2.30 -3.50 17.04
N ASP A 595 1.68 -3.15 18.17
CA ASP A 595 0.78 -4.01 18.95
C ASP A 595 -0.65 -4.06 18.38
N GLY A 596 -0.92 -3.36 17.27
CA GLY A 596 -2.23 -3.29 16.62
C GLY A 596 -3.20 -2.28 17.25
N GLY A 597 -2.76 -1.51 18.25
CA GLY A 597 -3.48 -0.33 18.74
C GLY A 597 -3.12 0.93 17.95
N THR A 598 -3.64 2.06 18.42
CA THR A 598 -3.23 3.39 17.95
C THR A 598 -2.80 4.27 19.12
N ARG A 599 -1.89 5.20 18.86
CA ARG A 599 -1.55 6.30 19.78
C ARG A 599 -2.03 7.61 19.19
N LEU A 600 -2.55 8.49 20.05
CA LEU A 600 -2.88 9.85 19.69
C LEU A 600 -1.62 10.71 19.70
N TRP A 601 -1.43 11.49 18.65
CA TRP A 601 -0.34 12.44 18.46
C TRP A 601 -0.90 13.82 18.17
N VAL A 602 -0.12 14.83 18.55
CA VAL A 602 -0.24 16.20 18.04
C VAL A 602 0.81 16.35 16.93
N VAL A 603 0.40 16.80 15.75
CA VAL A 603 1.27 17.03 14.59
C VAL A 603 1.24 18.51 14.25
N GLY A 604 2.42 19.11 14.09
CA GLY A 604 2.65 20.55 13.95
C GLY A 604 3.32 21.15 15.18
N ALA A 605 3.00 20.64 16.38
CA ALA A 605 3.66 21.04 17.62
C ALA A 605 4.45 19.88 18.26
N GLY A 606 5.64 20.20 18.78
CA GLY A 606 6.52 19.30 19.53
C GLY A 606 7.85 19.00 18.84
N ASP A 607 8.77 18.37 19.60
CA ASP A 607 10.17 18.18 19.18
C ASP A 607 10.46 16.81 18.55
N GLU A 608 9.46 15.90 18.51
CA GLU A 608 9.63 14.57 17.91
C GLU A 608 9.36 14.62 16.40
N ALA A 609 10.00 13.71 15.67
CA ALA A 609 9.67 13.46 14.27
C ALA A 609 8.82 12.18 14.19
N LEU A 610 7.75 12.21 13.39
CA LEU A 610 7.00 11.00 13.08
C LEU A 610 7.93 9.98 12.42
N ALA A 611 8.03 8.79 13.02
CA ALA A 611 9.04 7.80 12.62
C ALA A 611 8.89 7.45 11.12
N PRO A 612 9.95 7.61 10.30
CA PRO A 612 9.89 7.22 8.91
C PRO A 612 9.73 5.71 8.82
N VAL A 613 8.85 5.25 7.92
CA VAL A 613 8.64 3.82 7.69
C VAL A 613 10.00 3.17 7.34
N PRO A 614 10.40 2.06 8.00
CA PRO A 614 11.70 1.44 7.76
C PRO A 614 11.91 1.12 6.28
N THR A 615 13.07 1.52 5.76
CA THR A 615 13.43 1.19 4.39
C THR A 615 13.67 -0.31 4.27
N PRO A 616 13.05 -1.01 3.29
CA PRO A 616 13.34 -2.42 3.09
C PRO A 616 14.85 -2.60 2.81
N PRO A 617 15.48 -3.64 3.38
CA PRO A 617 16.91 -3.87 3.20
C PRO A 617 17.23 -4.06 1.73
N ALA A 618 18.35 -3.48 1.30
CA ALA A 618 18.83 -3.63 -0.07
C ALA A 618 19.02 -5.12 -0.40
N PRO A 619 18.61 -5.58 -1.59
CA PRO A 619 18.85 -6.95 -2.00
C PRO A 619 20.35 -7.24 -2.05
N ALA A 620 20.73 -8.49 -1.79
CA ALA A 620 22.13 -8.93 -1.85
C ALA A 620 22.74 -8.68 -3.24
N ALA A 621 24.05 -8.41 -3.30
CA ALA A 621 24.76 -8.13 -4.54
C ALA A 621 24.56 -9.24 -5.58
N ALA A 622 24.35 -8.85 -6.84
CA ALA A 622 24.20 -9.78 -7.95
C ALA A 622 25.45 -10.66 -8.11
N PRO A 623 25.31 -11.98 -8.21
CA PRO A 623 26.43 -12.83 -8.58
C PRO A 623 26.65 -12.72 -10.11
N GLU A 624 27.89 -12.52 -10.56
CA GLU A 624 28.24 -12.53 -12.00
C GLU A 624 28.31 -13.97 -12.51
N LEU A 625 27.15 -14.56 -12.80
CA LEU A 625 27.03 -15.99 -13.05
C LEU A 625 26.79 -16.38 -14.51
N ASP A 626 26.36 -15.49 -15.39
CA ASP A 626 26.06 -15.83 -16.80
C ASP A 626 26.41 -14.67 -17.76
N ASP A 627 25.87 -14.66 -18.98
CA ASP A 627 26.14 -13.62 -19.99
C ASP A 627 25.71 -12.19 -19.57
N PRO A 628 26.20 -11.12 -20.25
CA PRO A 628 25.86 -9.73 -19.90
C PRO A 628 24.37 -9.38 -19.96
N ALA A 629 23.57 -10.06 -20.78
CA ALA A 629 22.14 -9.82 -20.92
C ALA A 629 21.36 -10.45 -19.75
N TRP A 630 21.74 -11.66 -19.36
CA TRP A 630 21.26 -12.34 -18.15
C TRP A 630 21.58 -11.50 -16.91
N ASN A 631 22.83 -11.03 -16.76
CA ASN A 631 23.25 -10.21 -15.61
C ASN A 631 22.51 -8.86 -15.55
N ARG A 632 22.15 -8.27 -16.70
CA ARG A 632 21.30 -7.06 -16.74
C ARG A 632 19.89 -7.35 -16.25
N THR A 633 19.28 -8.41 -16.77
CA THR A 633 17.92 -8.82 -16.39
C THR A 633 17.84 -9.19 -14.91
N TRP A 634 18.87 -9.87 -14.37
CA TRP A 634 19.01 -10.15 -12.95
C TRP A 634 19.02 -8.86 -12.11
N ARG A 635 19.85 -7.87 -12.48
CA ARG A 635 19.88 -6.57 -11.78
C ARG A 635 18.53 -5.86 -11.83
N HIS A 636 17.84 -5.86 -12.98
CA HIS A 636 16.51 -5.27 -13.08
C HIS A 636 15.48 -6.01 -12.20
N ALA A 637 15.50 -7.35 -12.15
CA ALA A 637 14.64 -8.13 -11.27
C ALA A 637 14.95 -7.88 -9.78
N GLN A 638 16.21 -7.67 -9.42
CA GLN A 638 16.61 -7.23 -8.08
C GLN A 638 16.09 -5.83 -7.75
N THR A 639 16.10 -4.89 -8.72
CA THR A 639 15.43 -3.60 -8.52
C THR A 639 13.96 -3.82 -8.20
N LEU A 640 13.22 -4.62 -8.99
CA LEU A 640 11.81 -4.91 -8.71
C LEU A 640 11.60 -5.47 -7.30
N GLN A 641 12.47 -6.38 -6.84
CA GLN A 641 12.47 -6.87 -5.46
C GLN A 641 12.65 -5.72 -4.45
N GLY A 642 13.60 -4.81 -4.70
CA GLY A 642 13.84 -3.62 -3.86
C GLY A 642 12.67 -2.63 -3.84
N LEU A 643 11.82 -2.64 -4.87
CA LEU A 643 10.56 -1.88 -4.93
C LEU A 643 9.40 -2.60 -4.22
N GLY A 644 9.63 -3.76 -3.60
CA GLY A 644 8.57 -4.57 -2.97
C GLY A 644 7.70 -5.37 -3.95
N LEU A 645 8.03 -5.37 -5.25
CA LEU A 645 7.32 -6.12 -6.29
C LEU A 645 7.71 -7.60 -6.29
N LEU A 646 7.51 -8.28 -5.16
CA LEU A 646 8.04 -9.63 -4.93
C LEU A 646 7.54 -10.65 -5.96
N ASP A 647 6.25 -10.59 -6.32
CA ASP A 647 5.64 -11.52 -7.28
C ASP A 647 6.16 -11.30 -8.71
N ASP A 648 6.41 -10.06 -9.12
CA ASP A 648 6.94 -9.77 -10.45
C ASP A 648 8.43 -10.08 -10.52
N ALA A 649 9.20 -9.72 -9.50
CA ALA A 649 10.60 -10.10 -9.36
C ALA A 649 10.74 -11.63 -9.39
N ALA A 650 9.92 -12.37 -8.64
CA ALA A 650 9.92 -13.83 -8.63
C ALA A 650 9.63 -14.42 -10.03
N ARG A 651 8.68 -13.84 -10.78
CA ARG A 651 8.36 -14.26 -12.14
C ARG A 651 9.58 -14.09 -13.06
N GLU A 652 10.25 -12.94 -12.98
CA GLU A 652 11.43 -12.65 -13.80
C GLU A 652 12.63 -13.54 -13.41
N PHE A 653 12.85 -13.82 -12.13
CA PHE A 653 13.87 -14.80 -11.70
C PHE A 653 13.54 -16.22 -12.16
N ALA A 654 12.28 -16.65 -12.10
CA ALA A 654 11.88 -17.96 -12.61
C ALA A 654 12.10 -18.06 -14.14
N ASP A 655 11.87 -16.97 -14.86
CA ASP A 655 12.13 -16.90 -16.30
C ASP A 655 13.64 -16.92 -16.63
N LEU A 656 14.45 -16.23 -15.84
CA LEU A 656 15.91 -16.33 -15.89
C LEU A 656 16.40 -17.76 -15.63
N GLY A 657 15.79 -18.47 -14.68
CA GLY A 657 16.12 -19.88 -14.41
C GLY A 657 15.85 -20.79 -15.61
N ARG A 658 14.73 -20.58 -16.31
CA ARG A 658 14.39 -21.34 -17.53
C ARG A 658 15.38 -21.11 -18.67
N ARG A 659 15.85 -19.87 -18.83
CA ARG A 659 16.78 -19.46 -19.90
C ARG A 659 18.27 -19.66 -19.54
N ALA A 660 18.59 -19.89 -18.27
CA ALA A 660 19.96 -20.01 -17.78
C ALA A 660 20.72 -21.16 -18.44
N SER A 661 21.94 -20.85 -18.90
CA SER A 661 22.83 -21.80 -19.58
C SER A 661 23.57 -22.70 -18.58
N ARG A 662 23.91 -22.15 -17.41
CA ARG A 662 24.66 -22.84 -16.35
C ARG A 662 23.73 -23.42 -15.28
N PRO A 663 23.97 -24.66 -14.79
CA PRO A 663 23.16 -25.26 -13.72
C PRO A 663 23.13 -24.44 -12.42
N THR A 664 24.25 -23.82 -12.05
CA THR A 664 24.36 -22.96 -10.87
C THR A 664 23.53 -21.68 -11.00
N SER A 665 23.58 -21.00 -12.16
CA SER A 665 22.73 -19.83 -12.45
C SER A 665 21.24 -20.18 -12.42
N ARG A 666 20.86 -21.33 -12.99
CA ARG A 666 19.49 -21.86 -12.96
C ARG A 666 19.00 -22.08 -11.54
N ALA A 667 19.77 -22.82 -10.74
CA ALA A 667 19.39 -23.13 -9.37
C ALA A 667 19.32 -21.88 -8.49
N THR A 668 20.25 -20.93 -8.68
CA THR A 668 20.24 -19.65 -7.97
C THR A 668 18.99 -18.85 -8.30
N ALA A 669 18.64 -18.73 -9.58
CA ALA A 669 17.45 -18.00 -10.00
C ALA A 669 16.14 -18.64 -9.50
N TYR A 670 16.02 -19.97 -9.56
CA TYR A 670 14.87 -20.66 -8.97
C TYR A 670 14.80 -20.55 -7.45
N TYR A 671 15.93 -20.62 -6.75
CA TYR A 671 15.97 -20.42 -5.31
C TYR A 671 15.51 -19.01 -4.93
N THR A 672 16.04 -17.98 -5.58
CA THR A 672 15.63 -16.59 -5.35
C THR A 672 14.14 -16.40 -5.64
N ALA A 673 13.64 -16.93 -6.77
CA ALA A 673 12.21 -16.89 -7.08
C ALA A 673 11.36 -17.59 -6.00
N ALA A 674 11.80 -18.75 -5.52
CA ALA A 674 11.10 -19.52 -4.48
C ALA A 674 11.00 -18.74 -3.16
N VAL A 675 12.09 -18.12 -2.71
CA VAL A 675 12.11 -17.29 -1.50
C VAL A 675 11.16 -16.11 -1.62
N LEU A 676 11.10 -15.46 -2.79
CA LEU A 676 10.17 -14.35 -3.02
C LEU A 676 8.71 -14.80 -3.04
N ARG A 677 8.41 -15.96 -3.66
CA ARG A 677 7.08 -16.57 -3.62
C ARG A 677 6.66 -17.00 -2.20
N GLU A 678 7.59 -17.52 -1.41
CA GLU A 678 7.34 -17.85 0.00
C GLU A 678 7.00 -16.60 0.82
N ARG A 679 7.68 -15.48 0.54
CA ARG A 679 7.41 -14.18 1.20
C ARG A 679 6.11 -13.53 0.74
N SER A 680 5.67 -13.75 -0.50
CA SER A 680 4.41 -13.22 -1.02
C SER A 680 3.18 -14.10 -0.73
N GLY A 681 3.33 -15.19 0.02
CA GLY A 681 2.22 -16.09 0.35
C GLY A 681 1.76 -16.97 -0.82
N ARG A 682 2.68 -17.29 -1.75
CA ARG A 682 2.46 -18.17 -2.91
C ARG A 682 3.13 -19.53 -2.67
N GLU A 683 2.80 -20.18 -1.56
CA GLU A 683 3.54 -21.34 -1.05
C GLU A 683 3.63 -22.49 -2.05
N ARG A 684 2.56 -22.76 -2.83
CA ARG A 684 2.57 -23.83 -3.84
C ARG A 684 3.56 -23.57 -4.98
N GLU A 685 3.64 -22.32 -5.44
CA GLU A 685 4.62 -21.93 -6.47
C GLU A 685 6.04 -21.97 -5.90
N ALA A 686 6.22 -21.50 -4.66
CA ALA A 686 7.50 -21.54 -3.95
C ALA A 686 8.02 -22.98 -3.81
N GLN A 687 7.14 -23.92 -3.43
CA GLN A 687 7.47 -25.33 -3.26
C GLN A 687 8.06 -25.96 -4.54
N ALA A 688 7.42 -25.71 -5.70
CA ALA A 688 7.90 -26.24 -6.98
C ALA A 688 9.29 -25.68 -7.36
N LEU A 689 9.49 -24.37 -7.15
CA LEU A 689 10.76 -23.70 -7.43
C LEU A 689 11.87 -24.14 -6.48
N PHE A 690 11.59 -24.32 -5.19
CA PHE A 690 12.54 -24.89 -4.23
C PHE A 690 12.98 -26.30 -4.63
N ARG A 691 12.04 -27.14 -5.08
CA ARG A 691 12.37 -28.49 -5.58
C ARG A 691 13.33 -28.41 -6.78
N SER A 692 13.05 -27.58 -7.77
CA SER A 692 13.94 -27.39 -8.92
C SER A 692 15.31 -26.80 -8.53
N ALA A 693 15.36 -25.89 -7.55
CA ALA A 693 16.62 -25.35 -7.04
C ALA A 693 17.46 -26.41 -6.29
N SER A 694 16.80 -27.38 -5.64
CA SER A 694 17.48 -28.42 -4.85
C SER A 694 18.27 -29.43 -5.70
N GLU A 695 18.09 -29.44 -7.02
CA GLU A 695 18.86 -30.28 -7.95
C GLU A 695 20.35 -29.90 -7.99
N ALA A 696 20.70 -28.64 -7.63
CA ALA A 696 22.09 -28.21 -7.50
C ALA A 696 22.63 -28.53 -6.09
N PRO A 697 23.74 -29.29 -5.96
CA PRO A 697 24.28 -29.69 -4.65
C PRO A 697 24.56 -28.51 -3.70
N GLU A 698 24.94 -27.36 -4.25
CA GLU A 698 25.36 -26.17 -3.50
C GLU A 698 24.18 -25.46 -2.81
N LEU A 699 22.96 -25.58 -3.37
CA LEU A 699 21.73 -24.97 -2.83
C LEU A 699 20.76 -26.02 -2.26
N ALA A 700 21.09 -27.31 -2.37
CA ALA A 700 20.20 -28.41 -1.98
C ALA A 700 19.72 -28.30 -0.54
N ALA A 701 20.62 -28.00 0.41
CA ALA A 701 20.26 -27.87 1.82
C ALA A 701 19.26 -26.73 2.06
N ASP A 702 19.55 -25.52 1.55
CA ASP A 702 18.70 -24.36 1.77
C ASP A 702 17.36 -24.46 1.04
N ALA A 703 17.37 -24.99 -0.18
CA ALA A 703 16.17 -25.17 -0.98
C ALA A 703 15.22 -26.22 -0.37
N LEU A 704 15.75 -27.34 0.12
CA LEU A 704 14.94 -28.35 0.81
C LEU A 704 14.39 -27.85 2.15
N GLN A 705 15.14 -27.01 2.88
CA GLN A 705 14.61 -26.34 4.07
C GLN A 705 13.45 -25.39 3.72
N GLY A 706 13.56 -24.62 2.63
CA GLY A 706 12.47 -23.80 2.10
C GLY A 706 11.24 -24.63 1.73
N ALA A 707 11.44 -25.73 0.99
CA ALA A 707 10.37 -26.67 0.64
C ALA A 707 9.67 -27.21 1.90
N MET A 708 10.42 -27.64 2.91
CA MET A 708 9.89 -28.13 4.19
C MET A 708 9.00 -27.09 4.89
N ARG A 709 9.47 -25.83 5.00
CA ARG A 709 8.67 -24.76 5.61
C ARG A 709 7.36 -24.52 4.86
N THR A 710 7.41 -24.48 3.53
CA THR A 710 6.20 -24.27 2.70
C THR A 710 5.23 -25.45 2.76
N GLN A 711 5.73 -26.68 2.82
CA GLN A 711 4.94 -27.90 2.96
C GLN A 711 4.17 -27.94 4.28
N LEU A 712 4.86 -27.65 5.39
CA LEU A 712 4.24 -27.62 6.71
C LEU A 712 3.15 -26.56 6.81
N ARG A 713 3.35 -25.37 6.21
CA ARG A 713 2.32 -24.31 6.15
C ARG A 713 1.11 -24.68 5.30
N LEU A 714 1.30 -25.48 4.27
CA LEU A 714 0.23 -25.95 3.39
C LEU A 714 -0.48 -27.23 3.90
N GLY A 715 -0.01 -27.81 5.01
CA GLY A 715 -0.47 -29.12 5.48
C GLY A 715 -0.07 -30.30 4.56
N ASP A 716 0.91 -30.12 3.67
CA ASP A 716 1.45 -31.17 2.78
C ASP A 716 2.45 -32.06 3.55
N TYR A 717 1.95 -32.83 4.51
CA TYR A 717 2.77 -33.69 5.37
C TYR A 717 3.41 -34.86 4.61
N GLU A 718 2.81 -35.32 3.51
CA GLU A 718 3.40 -36.35 2.66
C GLU A 718 4.62 -35.80 1.91
N GLY A 719 4.49 -34.62 1.30
CA GLY A 719 5.61 -33.91 0.71
C GLY A 719 6.70 -33.58 1.74
N ALA A 720 6.32 -33.14 2.94
CA ALA A 720 7.24 -32.86 4.04
C ALA A 720 8.04 -34.12 4.42
N GLN A 721 7.41 -35.29 4.48
CA GLN A 721 8.10 -36.55 4.78
C GLN A 721 9.16 -36.90 3.73
N GLN A 722 8.85 -36.68 2.44
CA GLN A 722 9.82 -36.90 1.35
C GLN A 722 11.00 -35.93 1.45
N THR A 723 10.73 -34.65 1.72
CA THR A 723 11.76 -33.62 1.93
C THR A 723 12.63 -33.94 3.16
N LEU A 724 12.05 -34.45 4.23
CA LEU A 724 12.77 -34.87 5.44
C LEU A 724 13.79 -35.97 5.12
N ALA A 725 13.38 -36.98 4.34
CA ALA A 725 14.24 -38.07 3.91
C ALA A 725 15.35 -37.59 2.95
N ALA A 726 15.05 -36.62 2.08
CA ALA A 726 16.04 -36.01 1.18
C ALA A 726 17.09 -35.21 1.96
N LEU A 727 16.66 -34.38 2.93
CA LEU A 727 17.57 -33.64 3.82
C LEU A 727 18.49 -34.60 4.57
N ALA A 728 17.97 -35.68 5.16
CA ALA A 728 18.77 -36.64 5.94
C ALA A 728 19.87 -37.36 5.12
N ARG A 729 19.78 -37.38 3.79
CA ARG A 729 20.75 -38.01 2.89
C ARG A 729 21.86 -37.06 2.43
N LEU A 730 21.79 -35.77 2.74
CA LEU A 730 22.81 -34.81 2.33
C LEU A 730 24.13 -35.02 3.11
N PRO A 731 25.29 -35.10 2.42
CA PRO A 731 26.56 -35.49 3.03
C PRO A 731 27.18 -34.44 3.97
N ALA A 732 26.70 -33.18 3.96
CA ALA A 732 27.25 -32.09 4.77
C ALA A 732 26.18 -31.05 5.19
N LEU A 733 25.29 -31.42 6.11
CA LEU A 733 24.37 -30.46 6.74
C LEU A 733 25.05 -29.66 7.85
N ALA A 734 24.62 -28.41 8.06
CA ALA A 734 24.99 -27.62 9.22
C ALA A 734 24.32 -28.16 10.51
N ASP A 735 24.96 -27.96 11.67
CA ASP A 735 24.54 -28.53 12.96
C ASP A 735 23.21 -27.97 13.49
N ASP A 736 22.92 -26.71 13.19
CA ASP A 736 21.63 -26.07 13.44
C ASP A 736 20.51 -26.73 12.63
N VAL A 737 20.75 -27.01 11.34
CA VAL A 737 19.78 -27.69 10.48
C VAL A 737 19.54 -29.14 10.94
N ARG A 738 20.60 -29.86 11.33
CA ARG A 738 20.46 -31.21 11.92
C ARG A 738 19.60 -31.20 13.18
N ARG A 739 19.81 -30.22 14.08
CA ARG A 739 19.00 -30.07 15.30
C ARG A 739 17.55 -29.72 14.98
N ALA A 740 17.30 -28.77 14.08
CA ALA A 740 15.95 -28.42 13.64
C ALA A 740 15.20 -29.63 13.03
N LEU A 741 15.89 -30.44 12.23
CA LEU A 741 15.34 -31.66 11.64
C LEU A 741 14.89 -32.65 12.72
N ALA A 742 15.75 -32.95 13.70
CA ALA A 742 15.48 -33.94 14.73
C ALA A 742 14.48 -33.48 15.81
N GLN A 743 14.59 -32.22 16.24
CA GLN A 743 13.86 -31.72 17.42
C GLN A 743 12.56 -30.98 17.07
N ARG A 744 12.44 -30.45 15.85
CA ARG A 744 11.28 -29.64 15.44
C ARG A 744 10.51 -30.28 14.29
N TRP A 745 11.14 -30.53 13.16
CA TRP A 745 10.40 -30.94 11.95
C TRP A 745 9.96 -32.40 11.96
N ALA A 746 10.81 -33.34 12.38
CA ALA A 746 10.44 -34.75 12.41
C ALA A 746 9.24 -35.05 13.34
N PRO A 747 9.15 -34.50 14.57
CA PRO A 747 7.96 -34.66 15.41
C PRO A 747 6.70 -34.05 14.79
N LEU A 748 6.79 -32.84 14.21
CA LEU A 748 5.64 -32.16 13.58
C LEU A 748 5.05 -32.96 12.41
N VAL A 749 5.91 -33.49 11.54
CA VAL A 749 5.47 -34.34 10.40
C VAL A 749 4.85 -35.66 10.89
N ALA A 750 5.27 -36.17 12.05
CA ALA A 750 4.69 -37.37 12.65
C ALA A 750 3.29 -37.14 13.25
N VAL A 751 3.06 -35.98 13.88
CA VAL A 751 1.80 -35.63 14.58
C VAL A 751 0.70 -35.14 13.63
N GLY A 752 1.02 -34.51 12.49
CA GLY A 752 0.04 -34.06 11.48
C GLY A 752 -0.85 -35.14 10.86
N ARG A 753 -0.78 -36.37 11.37
CA ARG A 753 -1.64 -37.51 11.05
C ARG A 753 -2.91 -37.58 11.90
N GLU A 754 -3.00 -36.88 13.04
CA GLU A 754 -4.21 -36.79 13.86
C GLU A 754 -5.08 -35.60 13.39
N ARG A 755 -6.15 -35.89 12.63
CA ARG A 755 -7.03 -34.87 12.03
C ARG A 755 -8.49 -35.18 12.35
N VAL A 756 -9.25 -34.15 12.73
CA VAL A 756 -10.71 -34.21 12.87
C VAL A 756 -11.32 -33.46 11.69
N ASP A 757 -11.76 -34.20 10.67
CA ASP A 757 -12.44 -33.65 9.50
C ASP A 757 -13.96 -33.71 9.67
N LEU A 758 -14.61 -32.55 9.55
CA LEU A 758 -16.06 -32.40 9.65
C LEU A 758 -16.66 -32.09 8.27
N ASP A 759 -16.70 -33.09 7.40
CA ASP A 759 -17.32 -32.98 6.06
C ASP A 759 -18.76 -33.53 6.02
N PHE A 760 -19.25 -34.07 7.14
CA PHE A 760 -20.56 -34.69 7.31
C PHE A 760 -20.88 -35.79 6.27
N ASP A 761 -19.86 -36.45 5.71
CA ASP A 761 -20.02 -37.52 4.72
C ASP A 761 -20.46 -38.85 5.35
N ARG A 762 -20.18 -39.02 6.64
CA ARG A 762 -20.50 -40.16 7.50
C ARG A 762 -21.54 -39.82 8.56
N PRO A 763 -22.19 -40.81 9.19
CA PRO A 763 -23.03 -40.59 10.36
C PRO A 763 -22.30 -39.78 11.45
N LEU A 764 -23.03 -38.88 12.12
CA LEU A 764 -22.48 -38.08 13.22
C LEU A 764 -21.91 -39.01 14.31
N ALA A 765 -20.71 -38.69 14.80
CA ALA A 765 -20.11 -39.40 15.92
C ALA A 765 -21.01 -39.28 17.17
N PRO A 766 -21.09 -40.31 18.04
CA PRO A 766 -21.94 -40.28 19.23
C PRO A 766 -21.61 -39.16 20.23
N ALA A 767 -20.44 -38.53 20.11
CA ALA A 767 -20.01 -37.43 20.95
C ALA A 767 -20.60 -36.07 20.55
N TRP A 768 -21.28 -35.97 19.39
CA TRP A 768 -21.97 -34.74 19.00
C TRP A 768 -23.15 -34.46 19.93
N THR A 769 -23.24 -33.22 20.39
CA THR A 769 -24.42 -32.68 21.07
C THR A 769 -25.06 -31.65 20.14
N ILE A 770 -26.37 -31.72 19.94
CA ILE A 770 -27.15 -30.76 19.17
C ILE A 770 -28.13 -30.11 20.12
N ASP A 771 -28.07 -28.78 20.27
CA ASP A 771 -28.85 -28.03 21.25
C ASP A 771 -30.16 -27.53 20.62
N GLU A 772 -31.27 -27.89 21.26
CA GLU A 772 -32.66 -27.49 20.94
C GLU A 772 -33.00 -27.31 19.44
N PRO A 773 -32.74 -28.31 18.56
CA PRO A 773 -33.01 -28.12 17.14
C PRO A 773 -34.52 -28.15 16.87
N LEU A 774 -35.06 -27.05 16.34
CA LEU A 774 -36.38 -27.02 15.71
C LEU A 774 -36.45 -27.98 14.51
N GLY A 775 -35.31 -28.26 13.88
CA GLY A 775 -35.19 -29.24 12.82
C GLY A 775 -33.75 -29.72 12.64
N LEU A 776 -33.59 -31.02 12.41
CA LEU A 776 -32.31 -31.66 12.15
C LEU A 776 -32.41 -32.55 10.92
N ARG A 777 -31.51 -32.37 9.95
CA ARG A 777 -31.42 -33.25 8.78
C ARG A 777 -29.96 -33.49 8.41
N HIS A 778 -29.57 -34.76 8.50
CA HIS A 778 -28.27 -35.26 8.06
C HIS A 778 -28.50 -36.32 6.97
N ARG A 779 -27.79 -36.20 5.85
CA ARG A 779 -27.84 -37.18 4.74
C ARG A 779 -26.42 -37.66 4.45
N PRO A 780 -26.04 -38.87 4.88
CA PRO A 780 -24.75 -39.46 4.54
C PRO A 780 -24.52 -39.43 3.01
N GLY A 781 -23.32 -39.00 2.59
CA GLY A 781 -22.96 -38.79 1.19
C GLY A 781 -23.36 -37.43 0.57
N ALA A 782 -24.26 -36.66 1.19
CA ALA A 782 -24.59 -35.30 0.75
C ALA A 782 -23.61 -34.23 1.30
N ARG A 783 -22.71 -34.63 2.21
CA ARG A 783 -21.71 -33.75 2.86
C ARG A 783 -22.33 -32.51 3.50
N SER A 784 -23.46 -32.70 4.19
CA SER A 784 -24.24 -31.60 4.76
C SER A 784 -24.95 -32.00 6.04
N LEU A 785 -24.89 -31.13 7.05
CA LEU A 785 -25.75 -31.12 8.22
C LEU A 785 -26.65 -29.88 8.15
N ALA A 786 -27.95 -30.05 8.21
CA ALA A 786 -28.91 -28.96 8.27
C ALA A 786 -29.55 -28.90 9.67
N LEU A 787 -29.49 -27.72 10.27
CA LEU A 787 -30.01 -27.38 11.59
C LEU A 787 -30.95 -26.18 11.45
N ALA A 788 -32.07 -26.23 12.16
CA ALA A 788 -32.97 -25.09 12.36
C ALA A 788 -33.12 -24.86 13.87
N ALA A 789 -33.07 -23.61 14.30
CA ALA A 789 -33.20 -23.18 15.68
C ALA A 789 -33.82 -21.77 15.72
N ASP A 790 -34.50 -21.42 16.81
CA ASP A 790 -35.10 -20.10 17.07
C ASP A 790 -34.49 -19.38 18.28
N THR A 791 -33.55 -20.03 18.98
CA THR A 791 -32.81 -19.47 20.12
C THR A 791 -31.38 -19.11 19.73
N ALA A 792 -30.86 -18.03 20.31
CA ALA A 792 -29.45 -17.67 20.18
C ALA A 792 -28.61 -18.50 21.16
N GLY A 793 -27.52 -19.13 20.69
CA GLY A 793 -26.66 -19.97 21.51
C GLY A 793 -25.86 -21.00 20.72
N ALA A 794 -25.24 -21.95 21.42
CA ALA A 794 -24.57 -23.09 20.79
C ALA A 794 -25.60 -23.94 20.04
N LEU A 795 -25.39 -24.16 18.74
CA LEU A 795 -26.29 -25.00 17.92
C LEU A 795 -25.88 -26.47 17.94
N ALA A 796 -24.58 -26.72 17.96
CA ALA A 796 -23.99 -28.04 17.98
C ALA A 796 -22.57 -27.98 18.59
N SER A 797 -22.18 -29.02 19.32
CA SER A 797 -20.85 -29.14 19.92
C SER A 797 -20.28 -30.54 19.77
N LEU A 798 -18.95 -30.63 19.60
CA LEU A 798 -18.20 -31.88 19.52
C LEU A 798 -17.00 -31.81 20.46
N PRO A 799 -16.91 -32.68 21.48
CA PRO A 799 -15.72 -32.80 22.32
C PRO A 799 -14.52 -33.27 21.51
N VAL A 800 -13.40 -32.55 21.63
CA VAL A 800 -12.12 -32.92 21.02
C VAL A 800 -11.04 -33.02 22.09
N ALA A 801 -10.29 -34.12 22.09
CA ALA A 801 -9.14 -34.29 22.98
C ALA A 801 -7.89 -33.82 22.26
N TRP A 802 -7.07 -32.99 22.93
CA TRP A 802 -5.84 -32.45 22.38
C TRP A 802 -4.70 -32.56 23.39
N GLN A 803 -3.53 -33.01 22.92
CA GLN A 803 -2.31 -33.21 23.74
C GLN A 803 -1.06 -32.57 23.11
N GLY A 804 -1.23 -31.68 22.13
CA GLY A 804 -0.13 -31.02 21.41
C GLY A 804 0.23 -29.64 21.97
N GLU A 805 1.18 -28.96 21.33
CA GLU A 805 1.51 -27.54 21.59
C GLU A 805 0.89 -26.58 20.55
N MET A 806 0.26 -27.13 19.49
CA MET A 806 -0.39 -26.35 18.43
C MET A 806 -1.78 -26.91 18.11
N ILE A 807 -2.75 -26.01 17.89
CA ILE A 807 -4.09 -26.31 17.36
C ILE A 807 -4.31 -25.41 16.14
N GLU A 808 -4.87 -25.97 15.08
CA GLU A 808 -5.36 -25.23 13.92
C GLU A 808 -6.88 -25.45 13.81
N LEU A 809 -7.64 -24.36 13.67
CA LEU A 809 -9.05 -24.37 13.33
C LEU A 809 -9.21 -23.73 11.95
N ALA A 810 -9.76 -24.46 10.99
CA ALA A 810 -10.01 -24.00 9.63
C ALA A 810 -11.46 -24.28 9.24
N ALA A 811 -12.11 -23.33 8.56
CA ALA A 811 -13.48 -23.48 8.09
C ALA A 811 -13.67 -22.76 6.74
N ASP A 812 -14.32 -23.44 5.79
CA ASP A 812 -14.84 -22.83 4.57
C ASP A 812 -16.32 -22.52 4.75
N LEU A 813 -16.68 -21.23 4.67
CA LEU A 813 -18.04 -20.75 4.92
C LEU A 813 -18.64 -20.10 3.67
N THR A 814 -19.90 -20.41 3.38
CA THR A 814 -20.72 -19.71 2.38
C THR A 814 -22.04 -19.32 3.03
N VAL A 815 -22.32 -18.01 3.11
CA VAL A 815 -23.58 -17.48 3.64
C VAL A 815 -24.53 -17.23 2.48
N ALA A 816 -25.66 -17.93 2.46
CA ALA A 816 -26.68 -17.78 1.42
C ALA A 816 -27.66 -16.64 1.72
N GLU A 817 -28.14 -16.56 2.96
CA GLU A 817 -29.11 -15.57 3.45
C GLU A 817 -28.88 -15.34 4.96
N THR A 818 -29.26 -14.16 5.45
CA THR A 818 -29.09 -13.74 6.85
C THR A 818 -29.98 -12.53 7.14
N GLU A 819 -30.48 -12.44 8.36
CA GLU A 819 -31.26 -11.29 8.85
C GLU A 819 -30.36 -10.29 9.58
N TRP A 820 -30.77 -9.02 9.62
CA TRP A 820 -30.05 -7.97 10.33
C TRP A 820 -29.88 -8.29 11.83
N GLY A 821 -28.64 -8.28 12.32
CA GLY A 821 -28.33 -8.59 13.73
C GLY A 821 -28.09 -10.07 14.02
N SER A 822 -27.96 -10.92 12.99
CA SER A 822 -27.69 -12.36 13.13
C SER A 822 -26.24 -12.73 12.79
N GLY A 823 -25.80 -13.94 13.15
CA GLY A 823 -24.48 -14.44 12.80
C GLY A 823 -24.31 -15.94 13.09
N LEU A 824 -23.25 -16.53 12.53
CA LEU A 824 -22.83 -17.91 12.77
C LEU A 824 -21.36 -17.92 13.22
N GLU A 825 -21.08 -18.59 14.33
CA GLU A 825 -19.73 -18.74 14.88
C GLU A 825 -19.35 -20.22 15.04
N ILE A 826 -18.07 -20.52 14.82
CA ILE A 826 -17.42 -21.81 15.09
C ILE A 826 -16.28 -21.52 16.07
N ALA A 827 -16.32 -22.11 17.26
CA ALA A 827 -15.37 -21.81 18.32
C ALA A 827 -14.83 -23.07 18.99
N LEU A 828 -13.59 -22.99 19.48
CA LEU A 828 -13.00 -23.92 20.43
C LEU A 828 -13.04 -23.28 21.81
N VAL A 829 -13.78 -23.89 22.73
CA VAL A 829 -13.99 -23.40 24.10
C VAL A 829 -13.40 -24.41 25.09
N PRO A 830 -12.63 -23.99 26.10
CA PRO A 830 -12.16 -24.91 27.15
C PRO A 830 -13.33 -25.57 27.87
N GLU A 831 -13.21 -26.87 28.15
CA GLU A 831 -14.28 -27.64 28.83
C GLU A 831 -14.67 -27.07 30.20
N ALA A 832 -13.72 -26.39 30.87
CA ALA A 832 -13.96 -25.74 32.16
C ALA A 832 -14.89 -24.51 32.09
N ASP A 833 -15.06 -23.90 30.90
CA ASP A 833 -15.77 -22.65 30.67
C ASP A 833 -16.98 -22.85 29.73
N ALA A 834 -17.82 -23.87 29.98
CA ALA A 834 -19.03 -24.25 29.23
C ALA A 834 -19.80 -23.06 28.58
N PRO A 835 -20.57 -23.27 27.49
CA PRO A 835 -20.61 -22.53 26.20
C PRO A 835 -20.80 -21.00 26.23
N THR A 836 -20.95 -20.39 27.39
CA THR A 836 -20.89 -18.95 27.69
C THR A 836 -19.48 -18.43 27.97
N GLY A 837 -18.45 -19.28 28.01
CA GLY A 837 -17.05 -18.91 28.26
C GLY A 837 -16.39 -18.12 27.12
N THR A 838 -15.26 -17.47 27.42
CA THR A 838 -14.45 -16.83 26.38
C THR A 838 -13.81 -17.94 25.53
N PRO A 839 -14.03 -17.99 24.21
CA PRO A 839 -13.43 -19.03 23.37
C PRO A 839 -11.91 -18.94 23.42
N THR A 840 -11.18 -20.04 23.18
CA THR A 840 -9.71 -20.02 22.97
C THR A 840 -9.39 -19.54 21.55
N VAL A 841 -10.16 -20.00 20.57
CA VAL A 841 -10.11 -19.61 19.15
C VAL A 841 -11.51 -19.63 18.56
N TRP A 842 -11.88 -18.67 17.72
CA TRP A 842 -13.14 -18.72 16.95
C TRP A 842 -13.02 -18.15 15.53
N LEU A 843 -13.95 -18.59 14.67
CA LEU A 843 -14.17 -18.17 13.28
C LEU A 843 -15.68 -17.95 13.07
N GLY A 844 -16.11 -16.81 12.52
CA GLY A 844 -17.54 -16.56 12.34
C GLY A 844 -17.90 -15.57 11.24
N ALA A 845 -19.17 -15.55 10.85
CA ALA A 845 -19.76 -14.62 9.89
C ALA A 845 -20.98 -13.89 10.50
N HIS A 846 -21.00 -12.56 10.45
CA HIS A 846 -22.03 -11.73 11.11
C HIS A 846 -22.67 -10.70 10.19
N THR A 847 -23.91 -10.33 10.47
CA THR A 847 -24.59 -9.15 9.92
C THR A 847 -24.94 -8.16 11.03
N PRO A 848 -24.34 -6.96 11.05
CA PRO A 848 -24.54 -6.00 12.13
C PRO A 848 -25.95 -5.39 12.08
N ALA A 849 -26.68 -5.31 13.19
CA ALA A 849 -27.99 -4.65 13.26
C ALA A 849 -27.91 -3.15 12.84
N PRO A 850 -29.00 -2.54 12.31
CA PRO A 850 -29.00 -1.14 11.88
C PRO A 850 -28.61 -0.15 12.98
N ALA A 851 -28.84 -0.49 14.25
CA ALA A 851 -28.45 0.33 15.41
C ALA A 851 -26.96 0.20 15.83
N ALA A 852 -26.22 -0.78 15.30
CA ALA A 852 -24.80 -0.98 15.60
C ALA A 852 -23.85 -0.40 14.52
N ALA A 853 -24.42 0.18 13.45
CA ALA A 853 -23.67 0.59 12.27
C ALA A 853 -23.17 2.05 12.33
N ALA A 854 -22.40 2.40 13.38
CA ALA A 854 -21.43 3.50 13.29
C ALA A 854 -20.02 2.97 12.90
N SER A 855 -19.79 1.66 13.04
CA SER A 855 -18.62 0.99 12.44
C SER A 855 -19.00 -0.43 12.04
N ARG A 856 -18.42 -0.89 10.94
CA ARG A 856 -18.51 -2.24 10.32
C ARG A 856 -19.42 -2.32 9.10
N SER A 857 -18.84 -2.98 8.11
CA SER A 857 -19.36 -3.29 6.79
C SER A 857 -20.84 -3.68 6.79
N ARG A 858 -21.63 -3.05 5.93
CA ARG A 858 -22.91 -3.60 5.48
C ARG A 858 -22.62 -4.75 4.50
N GLY A 859 -22.47 -5.92 5.09
CA GLY A 859 -22.17 -7.20 4.44
C GLY A 859 -21.77 -8.23 5.50
N CYS A 860 -21.92 -9.52 5.21
CA CYS A 860 -21.43 -10.58 6.09
C CYS A 860 -19.94 -10.33 6.39
N SER A 861 -19.60 -10.04 7.65
CA SER A 861 -18.21 -9.86 8.07
C SER A 861 -17.66 -11.17 8.60
N CYS A 862 -16.56 -11.66 8.02
CA CYS A 862 -15.80 -12.77 8.59
C CYS A 862 -14.82 -12.24 9.64
N ALA A 863 -14.81 -12.83 10.83
CA ALA A 863 -13.91 -12.47 11.92
C ALA A 863 -13.23 -13.71 12.51
N ALA A 864 -12.04 -13.50 13.08
CA ALA A 864 -11.24 -14.53 13.74
C ALA A 864 -10.53 -13.94 14.96
N TRP A 865 -10.39 -14.70 16.04
CA TRP A 865 -9.72 -14.27 17.27
C TRP A 865 -9.09 -15.47 17.99
N ALA A 866 -7.98 -15.24 18.69
CA ALA A 866 -7.31 -16.23 19.54
C ALA A 866 -6.68 -15.57 20.78
N SER A 867 -6.66 -16.25 21.93
CA SER A 867 -5.95 -15.80 23.14
C SER A 867 -4.53 -16.39 23.22
N GLY A 868 -3.52 -15.55 23.51
CA GLY A 868 -2.12 -15.97 23.71
C GLY A 868 -1.16 -15.66 22.54
N ALA A 869 0.14 -15.59 22.83
CA ALA A 869 1.16 -15.05 21.92
C ALA A 869 1.31 -15.84 20.60
N SER A 870 1.45 -15.09 19.49
CA SER A 870 1.65 -15.51 18.09
C SER A 870 0.45 -16.13 17.36
N ALA A 871 -0.68 -15.41 17.31
CA ALA A 871 -1.74 -15.67 16.34
C ALA A 871 -1.33 -15.18 14.94
N THR A 872 -1.43 -16.04 13.92
CA THR A 872 -1.36 -15.64 12.50
C THR A 872 -2.70 -15.95 11.85
N SER A 873 -3.47 -14.92 11.50
CA SER A 873 -4.72 -15.07 10.76
C SER A 873 -4.48 -14.79 9.27
N SER A 874 -4.95 -15.69 8.41
CA SER A 874 -4.96 -15.46 6.96
C SER A 874 -6.41 -15.55 6.48
N SER A 875 -6.97 -14.42 6.04
CA SER A 875 -8.32 -14.36 5.45
C SER A 875 -8.17 -14.08 3.94
N PRO A 876 -8.62 -15.00 3.06
CA PRO A 876 -8.77 -14.69 1.65
C PRO A 876 -9.97 -13.75 1.47
N ARG A 877 -9.76 -12.65 0.73
CA ARG A 877 -10.79 -11.64 0.37
C ARG A 877 -12.13 -12.27 -0.04
N SER A 878 -13.23 -11.68 0.43
CA SER A 878 -14.59 -11.99 -0.03
C SER A 878 -14.70 -11.79 -1.55
N ARG A 879 -15.01 -12.86 -2.28
CA ARG A 879 -15.45 -12.75 -3.69
C ARG A 879 -16.97 -12.59 -3.68
N ARG A 880 -17.48 -11.40 -3.99
CA ARG A 880 -18.89 -11.25 -4.39
C ARG A 880 -19.06 -12.00 -5.72
N ALA A 881 -19.89 -13.03 -5.75
CA ALA A 881 -20.39 -13.58 -7.00
C ALA A 881 -21.32 -12.55 -7.65
N ALA A 882 -21.16 -12.30 -8.95
CA ALA A 882 -22.10 -11.49 -9.72
C ALA A 882 -23.50 -12.16 -9.71
N PRO A 883 -24.59 -11.41 -9.68
CA PRO A 883 -25.92 -11.99 -9.74
C PRO A 883 -26.12 -12.74 -11.08
N PRO A 884 -26.81 -13.89 -11.09
CA PRO A 884 -27.18 -14.55 -12.33
C PRO A 884 -28.10 -13.62 -13.14
N SER A 885 -27.78 -13.43 -14.43
CA SER A 885 -28.66 -12.74 -15.37
C SER A 885 -30.03 -13.41 -15.38
N PRO A 886 -31.15 -12.65 -15.42
CA PRO A 886 -32.47 -13.24 -15.50
C PRO A 886 -32.60 -14.04 -16.81
N PRO A 887 -33.27 -15.21 -16.79
CA PRO A 887 -33.63 -15.90 -18.03
C PRO A 887 -34.58 -14.99 -18.83
N ALA A 888 -34.30 -14.89 -20.14
CA ALA A 888 -35.09 -14.11 -21.10
C ALA A 888 -36.55 -14.56 -21.20
#